data_AF-A0A4Y9PUS4-F1
#
_entry.id   AF-A0A4Y9PUS4-F1
#
_cell.length_a   1.000
_cell.length_b   1.000
_cell.length_c   1.000
_cell.angle_alpha   90.00
_cell.angle_beta   90.00
_cell.angle_gamma   90.00
#
_symmetry.space_group_name_H-M   'P 1'
#
loop_
_entity.id
_entity.type
_entity.pdbx_description
1 polymer ?
#
loop_
_entity_poly.entity_id
_entity_poly.type
_entity_poly.pdbx_seq_one_letter_code
_entity_poly.pdbx_strand_id
1 'polypeptide(L)'
;MCGVVACLPVYAGERDCAVPEPSAPLAAAWPSAPTTESLVEALAETAALLTAAAEAWAQPEAFHAVVTEPDVGAALSDAVADAGRLVTRADEALDAPGSPADRRSPEELQARVRQTRDAVWRIEHDLLGAAGRVRALAPAGLEPTACHSYRAMDAVLDSLGRLEVRGRDSAGLHVFVSADAAELAALAVPTERTDPLFRDRSVVAVAGGLSFVYKTAVLIGRLGDNVARLRHSIGGDDHLRSALALPSARVTVVAHTRWASVGRISQANAHPVNNVLTCDAGRPYVIAAFNGDVDNHEAILPVAPGSDAAAEITTDARVIPFAMGESMARAGLTADQALAECLRSFEGSMAIVAQDEGSPDGFTVGVKGSGQGLYLGLSPTLPMVASEVYGLVGVTSDYVRVDGRLIGADAGAPVVAQVARGSEHGYSIALRDPSSPAESLPLPADSGQRADVTTEDVDLGDEEHYLAKEIAEAAESMRKTLRGRIVEAGSGLSAALSEEELPQGIRDRLADGSLQRVVLVGQGTAAVACSGIARVAAGLLGEQIQVTSSTATEISAAPLPQSLKDTLVIAVSQSGSTTDTNRTVDLLRERGAATVAIVNRRDSDLAKRADGIVYTSDGRDVEMAVASTKAFYAQVAAGILLSWEIAHALGNEPGSAEDGMLRGLRSICGQLREVYGQRDRIERVARRTFHRRAWSVIGSGLNQVAAAEGRIKLSELCYKTVSVDAVEDKKHIDLSAEALVLICAAGTSPLQRADLGKEIAILQAHGNLPVLITDESAADDWPMDDVIAVPDAHRSLGWILATAAVHLFSYYCARSIDELAMDARRALAELETAHDTGSELGPEWPGVKPLKAFLELAGGTPAGGSYVPSTTALQLAEAFAQLVAPSAWLLSLTDADVSLEQRLRELLTRSVDELTRSIDSVKHQAKTVTVGTSRGDADLFDNPLIQHLVSLGVDLQALNYATLDALRAWAPVLATPMGATRYRFSEEQGTPA
;
A
#
# COMPACT_ATOMS: atom_id res chain seq x y z
N MET A 1 3.57 -7.59 3.08
CA MET A 1 2.60 -6.58 3.52
C MET A 1 1.31 -7.31 3.81
N CYS A 2 0.69 -7.03 4.93
CA CYS A 2 -0.52 -7.67 5.43
C CYS A 2 -1.26 -6.62 6.27
N GLY A 3 -2.54 -6.77 6.54
CA GLY A 3 -3.30 -5.89 7.42
C GLY A 3 -3.50 -6.53 8.78
N VAL A 4 -3.17 -5.85 9.88
CA VAL A 4 -3.57 -6.26 11.25
C VAL A 4 -4.49 -5.18 11.80
N VAL A 5 -5.62 -5.60 12.38
CA VAL A 5 -6.56 -4.69 13.05
C VAL A 5 -7.03 -5.32 14.35
N ALA A 6 -7.16 -4.53 15.41
CA ALA A 6 -7.84 -4.97 16.63
C ALA A 6 -8.64 -3.83 17.27
N CYS A 7 -9.71 -4.16 17.97
CA CYS A 7 -10.57 -3.16 18.62
C CYS A 7 -11.07 -3.68 19.98
N LEU A 8 -11.10 -2.77 20.96
CA LEU A 8 -11.63 -2.98 22.31
C LEU A 8 -12.75 -1.96 22.57
N PRO A 9 -14.03 -2.31 22.41
CA PRO A 9 -15.13 -1.35 22.55
C PRO A 9 -15.34 -0.92 23.99
N VAL A 10 -15.71 0.35 24.18
CA VAL A 10 -16.02 0.96 25.49
C VAL A 10 -17.54 1.10 25.63
N TYR A 11 -18.13 0.44 26.63
CA TYR A 11 -19.59 0.27 26.74
C TYR A 11 -20.26 1.33 27.65
N ALA A 12 -21.57 1.53 27.43
CA ALA A 12 -22.38 2.49 28.20
C ALA A 12 -22.48 2.15 29.70
N GLY A 13 -22.56 3.18 30.54
CA GLY A 13 -22.35 3.12 32.00
C GLY A 13 -20.99 3.64 32.47
N GLU A 14 -20.07 3.88 31.53
CA GLU A 14 -18.75 4.48 31.77
C GLU A 14 -18.69 5.99 31.39
N ARG A 15 -19.69 6.52 30.65
CA ARG A 15 -20.00 7.95 30.41
C ARG A 15 -21.50 8.12 30.05
N ASP A 16 -22.21 9.07 30.67
CA ASP A 16 -23.58 9.45 30.27
C ASP A 16 -23.54 10.49 29.14
N CYS A 17 -24.19 10.26 28.01
CA CYS A 17 -24.31 11.22 26.90
C CYS A 17 -25.75 11.24 26.37
N ALA A 18 -26.39 12.41 26.38
CA ALA A 18 -27.74 12.56 25.82
C ALA A 18 -27.72 12.39 24.29
N VAL A 19 -28.76 11.74 23.73
CA VAL A 19 -28.96 11.64 22.28
C VAL A 19 -29.20 13.04 21.70
N PRO A 20 -28.44 13.48 20.67
CA PRO A 20 -28.63 14.80 20.05
C PRO A 20 -29.95 14.93 19.28
N GLU A 21 -30.40 16.17 19.05
CA GLU A 21 -31.53 16.46 18.17
C GLU A 21 -31.13 16.30 16.69
N PRO A 22 -31.77 15.41 15.90
CA PRO A 22 -31.36 15.09 14.53
C PRO A 22 -31.68 16.19 13.50
N SER A 23 -32.59 17.12 13.81
CA SER A 23 -33.02 18.19 12.90
C SER A 23 -32.26 19.51 13.06
N ALA A 24 -31.14 19.53 13.82
CA ALA A 24 -30.35 20.74 13.98
C ALA A 24 -29.69 21.13 12.64
N PRO A 25 -29.70 22.43 12.25
CA PRO A 25 -29.02 22.86 11.03
C PRO A 25 -27.51 22.61 11.16
N LEU A 26 -26.94 21.88 10.21
CA LEU A 26 -25.52 21.53 10.16
C LEU A 26 -24.71 22.36 9.14
N ALA A 27 -25.35 23.33 8.50
CA ALA A 27 -24.75 24.18 7.48
C ALA A 27 -25.00 25.67 7.72
N ALA A 28 -23.98 26.49 7.52
CA ALA A 28 -24.12 27.93 7.45
C ALA A 28 -24.85 28.35 6.16
N ALA A 29 -25.50 29.51 6.18
CA ALA A 29 -26.16 30.05 5.01
C ALA A 29 -25.16 30.52 3.95
N TRP A 30 -25.47 30.32 2.67
CA TRP A 30 -24.67 30.88 1.57
C TRP A 30 -24.66 32.42 1.64
N PRO A 31 -23.48 33.09 1.64
CA PRO A 31 -23.41 34.55 1.70
C PRO A 31 -24.11 35.21 0.50
N SER A 32 -24.92 36.25 0.74
CA SER A 32 -25.65 36.95 -0.33
C SER A 32 -24.75 37.68 -1.33
N ALA A 33 -23.52 38.03 -0.92
CA ALA A 33 -22.46 38.60 -1.74
C ALA A 33 -21.12 37.92 -1.37
N PRO A 34 -20.80 36.76 -1.97
CA PRO A 34 -19.68 35.94 -1.52
C PRO A 34 -18.33 36.60 -1.86
N THR A 35 -17.56 36.89 -0.81
CA THR A 35 -16.12 37.16 -0.87
C THR A 35 -15.36 35.92 -0.39
N THR A 36 -14.07 35.80 -0.74
CA THR A 36 -13.21 34.69 -0.25
C THR A 36 -13.26 34.57 1.27
N GLU A 37 -13.17 35.68 1.99
CA GLU A 37 -13.26 35.74 3.46
C GLU A 37 -14.61 35.22 3.98
N SER A 38 -15.73 35.70 3.42
CA SER A 38 -17.07 35.24 3.84
C SER A 38 -17.31 33.75 3.56
N LEU A 39 -16.69 33.20 2.51
CA LEU A 39 -16.78 31.77 2.19
C LEU A 39 -15.91 30.94 3.15
N VAL A 40 -14.71 31.42 3.47
CA VAL A 40 -13.82 30.80 4.47
C VAL A 40 -14.52 30.70 5.83
N GLU A 41 -15.19 31.77 6.28
CA GLU A 41 -15.95 31.76 7.53
C GLU A 41 -17.13 30.78 7.51
N ALA A 42 -17.97 30.84 6.47
CA ALA A 42 -19.14 29.96 6.35
C ALA A 42 -18.76 28.47 6.29
N LEU A 43 -17.68 28.13 5.57
CA LEU A 43 -17.16 26.76 5.52
C LEU A 43 -16.55 26.34 6.86
N ALA A 44 -15.81 27.21 7.54
CA ALA A 44 -15.25 26.90 8.86
C ALA A 44 -16.33 26.63 9.92
N GLU A 45 -17.39 27.43 9.94
CA GLU A 45 -18.55 27.21 10.82
C GLU A 45 -19.24 25.88 10.50
N THR A 46 -19.51 25.63 9.22
CA THR A 46 -20.14 24.38 8.74
C THR A 46 -19.30 23.15 9.12
N ALA A 47 -17.99 23.18 8.87
CA ALA A 47 -17.08 22.09 9.23
C ALA A 47 -17.07 21.81 10.74
N ALA A 48 -17.12 22.85 11.58
CA ALA A 48 -17.16 22.71 13.03
C ALA A 48 -18.48 22.06 13.50
N LEU A 49 -19.63 22.49 12.97
CA LEU A 49 -20.94 21.90 13.27
C LEU A 49 -21.00 20.42 12.86
N LEU A 50 -20.56 20.10 11.64
CA LEU A 50 -20.54 18.73 11.15
C LEU A 50 -19.60 17.84 11.96
N THR A 51 -18.41 18.33 12.32
CA THR A 51 -17.45 17.56 13.14
C THR A 51 -18.03 17.24 14.52
N ALA A 52 -18.64 18.22 15.19
CA ALA A 52 -19.30 18.01 16.48
C ALA A 52 -20.48 17.05 16.38
N ALA A 53 -21.28 17.14 15.30
CA ALA A 53 -22.39 16.22 15.04
C ALA A 53 -21.88 14.78 14.82
N ALA A 54 -20.84 14.59 14.01
CA ALA A 54 -20.25 13.28 13.76
C ALA A 54 -19.77 12.62 15.07
N GLU A 55 -19.14 13.37 15.97
CA GLU A 55 -18.66 12.87 17.27
C GLU A 55 -19.79 12.53 18.24
N ALA A 56 -20.85 13.34 18.26
CA ALA A 56 -22.01 13.13 19.12
C ALA A 56 -22.84 11.91 18.67
N TRP A 57 -23.11 11.80 17.37
CA TRP A 57 -23.85 10.65 16.80
C TRP A 57 -23.02 9.36 16.75
N ALA A 58 -21.70 9.48 16.85
CA ALA A 58 -20.79 8.35 17.05
C ALA A 58 -20.77 7.82 18.50
N GLN A 59 -21.52 8.38 19.46
CA GLN A 59 -21.65 7.77 20.78
C GLN A 59 -22.53 6.51 20.75
N PRO A 60 -22.36 5.55 21.68
CA PRO A 60 -23.07 4.25 21.61
C PRO A 60 -24.60 4.36 21.54
N GLU A 61 -25.22 5.17 22.41
CA GLU A 61 -26.68 5.36 22.45
C GLU A 61 -27.21 6.09 21.21
N ALA A 62 -26.53 7.16 20.79
CA ALA A 62 -26.93 7.92 19.60
C ALA A 62 -26.78 7.08 18.32
N PHE A 63 -25.70 6.31 18.20
CA PHE A 63 -25.49 5.41 17.07
C PHE A 63 -26.55 4.29 17.03
N HIS A 64 -26.96 3.77 18.19
CA HIS A 64 -28.05 2.80 18.29
C HIS A 64 -29.36 3.37 17.74
N ALA A 65 -29.69 4.64 18.03
CA ALA A 65 -30.83 5.33 17.43
C ALA A 65 -30.69 5.43 15.90
N VAL A 66 -29.51 5.80 15.37
CA VAL A 66 -29.26 5.84 13.90
C VAL A 66 -29.47 4.47 13.24
N VAL A 67 -29.10 3.38 13.92
CA VAL A 67 -29.26 2.01 13.42
C VAL A 67 -30.72 1.55 13.48
N THR A 68 -31.44 1.87 14.55
CA THR A 68 -32.76 1.30 14.83
C THR A 68 -33.94 2.17 14.40
N GLU A 69 -33.73 3.48 14.22
CA GLU A 69 -34.75 4.47 13.86
C GLU A 69 -34.47 5.05 12.46
N PRO A 70 -35.21 4.63 11.41
CA PRO A 70 -34.98 5.11 10.04
C PRO A 70 -35.11 6.62 9.88
N ASP A 71 -36.01 7.25 10.65
CA ASP A 71 -36.28 8.70 10.58
C ASP A 71 -35.07 9.53 11.04
N VAL A 72 -34.30 9.03 12.02
CA VAL A 72 -33.07 9.69 12.50
C VAL A 72 -32.00 9.72 11.40
N GLY A 73 -31.78 8.57 10.73
CA GLY A 73 -30.81 8.49 9.64
C GLY A 73 -31.18 9.38 8.44
N ALA A 74 -32.47 9.43 8.09
CA ALA A 74 -32.97 10.29 7.02
C ALA A 74 -32.80 11.77 7.35
N ALA A 75 -33.15 12.19 8.57
CA ALA A 75 -32.99 13.57 9.02
C ALA A 75 -31.52 14.03 9.00
N LEU A 76 -30.58 13.17 9.41
CA LEU A 76 -29.15 13.47 9.34
C LEU A 76 -28.66 13.60 7.89
N SER A 77 -29.10 12.71 7.00
CA SER A 77 -28.76 12.78 5.58
C SER A 77 -29.27 14.08 4.95
N ASP A 78 -30.50 14.49 5.27
CA ASP A 78 -31.08 15.75 4.77
C ASP A 78 -30.32 16.97 5.30
N ALA A 79 -29.94 16.97 6.58
CA ALA A 79 -29.20 18.06 7.22
C ALA A 79 -27.80 18.25 6.61
N VAL A 80 -27.14 17.18 6.19
CA VAL A 80 -25.80 17.23 5.58
C VAL A 80 -25.85 17.64 4.10
N ALA A 81 -26.94 17.34 3.39
CA ALA A 81 -27.08 17.68 1.97
C ALA A 81 -26.94 19.20 1.68
N ASP A 82 -27.33 20.06 2.62
CA ASP A 82 -27.11 21.52 2.52
C ASP A 82 -25.61 21.88 2.58
N ALA A 83 -24.84 21.25 3.47
CA ALA A 83 -23.40 21.44 3.56
C ALA A 83 -22.67 20.93 2.31
N GLY A 84 -23.09 19.79 1.76
CA GLY A 84 -22.57 19.28 0.49
C GLY A 84 -22.74 20.29 -0.65
N ARG A 85 -23.92 20.93 -0.75
CA ARG A 85 -24.16 22.01 -1.74
C ARG A 85 -23.27 23.22 -1.54
N LEU A 86 -23.02 23.63 -0.29
CA LEU A 86 -22.12 24.72 0.06
C LEU A 86 -20.69 24.42 -0.42
N VAL A 87 -20.20 23.20 -0.16
CA VAL A 87 -18.87 22.72 -0.59
C VAL A 87 -18.73 22.74 -2.11
N THR A 88 -19.70 22.19 -2.85
CA THR A 88 -19.66 22.15 -4.33
C THR A 88 -19.57 23.57 -4.91
N ARG A 89 -20.42 24.49 -4.45
CA ARG A 89 -20.42 25.87 -4.94
C ARG A 89 -19.13 26.61 -4.59
N ALA A 90 -18.52 26.34 -3.44
CA ALA A 90 -17.26 26.94 -3.05
C ALA A 90 -16.07 26.40 -3.85
N ASP A 91 -16.05 25.11 -4.19
CA ASP A 91 -15.03 24.53 -5.07
C ASP A 91 -15.16 25.05 -6.51
N GLU A 92 -16.38 25.21 -7.03
CA GLU A 92 -16.62 25.86 -8.33
C GLU A 92 -16.12 27.31 -8.35
N ALA A 93 -16.25 28.04 -7.23
CA ALA A 93 -15.76 29.40 -7.11
C ALA A 93 -14.21 29.49 -7.14
N LEU A 94 -13.49 28.44 -6.73
CA LEU A 94 -12.03 28.38 -6.83
C LEU A 94 -11.54 28.31 -8.29
N ASP A 95 -12.35 27.77 -9.19
CA ASP A 95 -12.00 27.60 -10.60
C ASP A 95 -12.48 28.78 -11.48
N ALA A 96 -13.21 29.75 -10.92
CA ALA A 96 -13.78 30.88 -11.66
C ALA A 96 -12.72 31.94 -12.05
N PRO A 97 -12.65 32.37 -13.34
CA PRO A 97 -11.73 33.42 -13.78
C PRO A 97 -12.01 34.77 -13.10
N GLY A 98 -10.98 35.43 -12.58
CA GLY A 98 -11.10 36.79 -12.05
C GLY A 98 -11.53 36.91 -10.58
N SER A 99 -11.44 35.83 -9.77
CA SER A 99 -11.52 35.95 -8.31
C SER A 99 -10.37 36.84 -7.80
N PRO A 100 -10.65 38.06 -7.30
CA PRO A 100 -9.63 38.98 -6.86
C PRO A 100 -9.30 38.66 -5.42
N ALA A 101 -8.23 37.91 -5.18
CA ALA A 101 -7.89 37.52 -3.83
C ALA A 101 -6.37 37.34 -3.70
N ASP A 102 -5.79 38.10 -2.78
CA ASP A 102 -4.40 38.07 -2.32
C ASP A 102 -3.90 36.60 -2.22
N ARG A 103 -2.66 36.27 -2.62
CA ARG A 103 -2.19 34.87 -2.82
C ARG A 103 -2.44 33.91 -1.64
N ARG A 104 -2.61 34.43 -0.41
CA ARG A 104 -2.97 33.66 0.80
C ARG A 104 -4.42 33.16 0.85
N SER A 105 -5.34 33.84 0.17
CA SER A 105 -6.77 33.61 0.31
C SER A 105 -7.34 32.41 -0.50
N PRO A 106 -6.80 31.99 -1.67
CA PRO A 106 -7.24 30.78 -2.36
C PRO A 106 -6.82 29.49 -1.64
N GLU A 107 -5.63 29.44 -1.05
CA GLU A 107 -5.14 28.27 -0.30
C GLU A 107 -5.95 28.04 0.97
N GLU A 108 -6.25 29.12 1.71
CA GLU A 108 -7.12 29.08 2.89
C GLU A 108 -8.54 28.62 2.52
N LEU A 109 -9.12 29.17 1.44
CA LEU A 109 -10.43 28.73 0.96
C LEU A 109 -10.42 27.25 0.55
N GLN A 110 -9.41 26.80 -0.19
CA GLN A 110 -9.26 25.40 -0.58
C GLN A 110 -9.13 24.48 0.64
N ALA A 111 -8.39 24.88 1.67
CA ALA A 111 -8.28 24.15 2.92
C ALA A 111 -9.64 24.04 3.63
N ARG A 112 -10.46 25.10 3.63
CA ARG A 112 -11.81 25.08 4.21
C ARG A 112 -12.82 24.26 3.40
N VAL A 113 -12.77 24.32 2.08
CA VAL A 113 -13.59 23.48 1.19
C VAL A 113 -13.32 22.01 1.51
N ARG A 114 -12.04 21.63 1.61
CA ARG A 114 -11.62 20.28 1.98
C ARG A 114 -12.11 19.87 3.36
N GLN A 115 -11.83 20.66 4.38
CA GLN A 115 -12.22 20.36 5.76
C GLN A 115 -13.73 20.14 5.88
N THR A 116 -14.52 20.96 5.18
CA THR A 116 -15.98 20.82 5.17
C THR A 116 -16.42 19.57 4.41
N ARG A 117 -15.76 19.24 3.29
CA ARG A 117 -16.00 18.02 2.52
C ARG A 117 -15.71 16.76 3.34
N ASP A 118 -14.59 16.73 4.05
CA ASP A 118 -14.23 15.64 4.97
C ASP A 118 -15.31 15.46 6.05
N ALA A 119 -15.83 16.57 6.60
CA ALA A 119 -16.85 16.53 7.64
C ALA A 119 -18.21 16.05 7.10
N VAL A 120 -18.57 16.43 5.87
CA VAL A 120 -19.73 15.88 5.14
C VAL A 120 -19.56 14.36 4.95
N TRP A 121 -18.41 13.95 4.41
CA TRP A 121 -18.07 12.56 4.17
C TRP A 121 -18.14 11.70 5.45
N ARG A 122 -17.62 12.22 6.56
CA ARG A 122 -17.63 11.54 7.87
C ARG A 122 -19.05 11.22 8.36
N ILE A 123 -20.03 12.06 8.06
CA ILE A 123 -21.42 11.76 8.42
C ILE A 123 -22.05 10.80 7.42
N GLU A 124 -21.93 11.07 6.11
CA GLU A 124 -22.60 10.28 5.06
C GLU A 124 -22.03 8.86 4.92
N HIS A 125 -20.71 8.72 4.89
CA HIS A 125 -20.04 7.48 4.54
C HIS A 125 -19.51 6.73 5.76
N ASP A 126 -18.94 7.44 6.74
CA ASP A 126 -18.39 6.78 7.93
C ASP A 126 -19.51 6.46 8.94
N LEU A 127 -20.32 7.45 9.33
CA LEU A 127 -21.38 7.26 10.34
C LEU A 127 -22.61 6.53 9.77
N LEU A 128 -23.29 7.11 8.77
CA LEU A 128 -24.51 6.55 8.19
C LEU A 128 -24.21 5.27 7.39
N GLY A 129 -23.07 5.21 6.71
CA GLY A 129 -22.57 4.00 6.07
C GLY A 129 -22.32 2.87 7.06
N ALA A 130 -21.64 3.14 8.20
CA ALA A 130 -21.49 2.13 9.26
C ALA A 130 -22.84 1.68 9.83
N ALA A 131 -23.79 2.59 10.05
CA ALA A 131 -25.13 2.21 10.50
C ALA A 131 -25.85 1.30 9.49
N GLY A 132 -25.70 1.56 8.19
CA GLY A 132 -26.17 0.69 7.11
C GLY A 132 -25.55 -0.71 7.17
N ARG A 133 -24.22 -0.79 7.33
CA ARG A 133 -23.49 -2.07 7.40
C ARG A 133 -23.80 -2.86 8.67
N VAL A 134 -23.95 -2.19 9.82
CA VAL A 134 -24.39 -2.80 11.08
C VAL A 134 -25.80 -3.38 10.93
N ARG A 135 -26.75 -2.66 10.33
CA ARG A 135 -28.10 -3.20 10.03
C ARG A 135 -28.06 -4.45 9.13
N ALA A 136 -27.12 -4.51 8.19
CA ALA A 136 -26.96 -5.68 7.32
C ALA A 136 -26.29 -6.88 8.03
N LEU A 137 -25.44 -6.62 9.02
CA LEU A 137 -24.68 -7.64 9.75
C LEU A 137 -25.45 -8.24 10.92
N ALA A 138 -26.28 -7.44 11.59
CA ALA A 138 -26.88 -7.74 12.88
C ALA A 138 -28.39 -8.06 12.75
N PRO A 139 -28.98 -8.83 13.70
CA PRO A 139 -30.43 -9.07 13.73
C PRO A 139 -31.22 -7.78 14.02
N ALA A 140 -32.52 -7.76 13.70
CA ALA A 140 -33.40 -6.65 14.06
C ALA A 140 -33.65 -6.58 15.58
N GLY A 141 -33.94 -5.39 16.11
CA GLY A 141 -34.27 -5.19 17.53
C GLY A 141 -33.08 -5.33 18.48
N LEU A 142 -31.91 -4.83 18.08
CA LEU A 142 -30.70 -4.87 18.90
C LEU A 142 -30.86 -4.03 20.16
N GLU A 143 -30.41 -4.57 21.29
CA GLU A 143 -30.11 -3.77 22.48
C GLU A 143 -28.86 -2.90 22.24
N PRO A 144 -28.72 -1.76 22.95
CA PRO A 144 -27.58 -0.84 22.75
C PRO A 144 -26.21 -1.51 22.87
N THR A 145 -26.01 -2.37 23.88
CA THR A 145 -24.75 -3.13 24.09
C THR A 145 -24.41 -4.00 22.89
N ALA A 146 -25.37 -4.80 22.42
CA ALA A 146 -25.18 -5.68 21.26
C ALA A 146 -24.91 -4.87 19.98
N CYS A 147 -25.64 -3.77 19.78
CA CYS A 147 -25.42 -2.85 18.67
C CYS A 147 -23.99 -2.29 18.68
N HIS A 148 -23.46 -1.96 19.87
CA HIS A 148 -22.08 -1.47 20.00
C HIS A 148 -21.04 -2.57 19.67
N SER A 149 -21.26 -3.82 20.07
CA SER A 149 -20.41 -4.95 19.66
C SER A 149 -20.43 -5.18 18.14
N TYR A 150 -21.60 -5.07 17.50
CA TYR A 150 -21.70 -5.13 16.03
C TYR A 150 -21.00 -3.97 15.32
N ARG A 151 -21.09 -2.76 15.88
CA ARG A 151 -20.33 -1.62 15.37
C ARG A 151 -18.83 -1.83 15.46
N ALA A 152 -18.34 -2.41 16.55
CA ALA A 152 -16.91 -2.72 16.68
C ALA A 152 -16.44 -3.74 15.65
N MET A 153 -17.23 -4.80 15.43
CA MET A 153 -16.95 -5.77 14.37
C MET A 153 -16.98 -5.12 12.97
N ASP A 154 -17.96 -4.26 12.67
CA ASP A 154 -17.99 -3.53 11.39
C ASP A 154 -16.78 -2.60 11.25
N ALA A 155 -16.42 -1.84 12.29
CA ALA A 155 -15.26 -0.95 12.25
C ALA A 155 -13.97 -1.72 11.93
N VAL A 156 -13.79 -2.90 12.51
CA VAL A 156 -12.67 -3.79 12.20
C VAL A 156 -12.75 -4.33 10.77
N LEU A 157 -13.91 -4.79 10.30
CA LEU A 157 -14.10 -5.31 8.94
C LEU A 157 -13.90 -4.23 7.87
N ASP A 158 -14.37 -3.01 8.14
CA ASP A 158 -14.24 -1.85 7.27
C ASP A 158 -12.78 -1.38 7.19
N SER A 159 -12.08 -1.36 8.34
CA SER A 159 -10.62 -1.16 8.40
C SER A 159 -9.87 -2.23 7.60
N LEU A 160 -10.26 -3.49 7.77
CA LEU A 160 -9.68 -4.62 7.07
C LEU A 160 -9.85 -4.51 5.54
N GLY A 161 -11.00 -4.02 5.08
CA GLY A 161 -11.29 -3.79 3.67
C GLY A 161 -10.33 -2.80 3.02
N ARG A 162 -10.02 -1.69 3.71
CA ARG A 162 -8.99 -0.73 3.26
C ARG A 162 -7.58 -1.33 3.24
N LEU A 163 -7.31 -2.31 4.13
CA LEU A 163 -6.02 -2.99 4.23
C LEU A 163 -5.89 -4.20 3.29
N GLU A 164 -6.94 -4.63 2.60
CA GLU A 164 -6.85 -5.73 1.62
C GLU A 164 -5.88 -5.42 0.47
N VAL A 165 -5.68 -4.13 0.15
CA VAL A 165 -4.68 -3.69 -0.84
C VAL A 165 -3.25 -4.12 -0.45
N ARG A 166 -3.00 -4.32 0.85
CA ARG A 166 -1.71 -4.75 1.39
C ARG A 166 -1.54 -6.27 1.38
N GLY A 167 -2.63 -7.04 1.43
CA GLY A 167 -2.63 -8.50 1.36
C GLY A 167 -4.05 -9.05 1.19
N ARG A 168 -4.26 -9.99 0.26
CA ARG A 168 -5.61 -10.45 -0.14
C ARG A 168 -5.78 -11.97 -0.23
N ASP A 169 -4.72 -12.75 -0.08
CA ASP A 169 -4.79 -14.21 -0.30
C ASP A 169 -5.80 -14.89 0.63
N SER A 170 -5.85 -14.40 1.86
CA SER A 170 -6.80 -14.85 2.87
C SER A 170 -7.05 -13.76 3.91
N ALA A 171 -8.14 -13.88 4.65
CA ALA A 171 -8.44 -13.01 5.77
C ALA A 171 -9.11 -13.80 6.89
N GLY A 172 -9.01 -13.27 8.10
CA GLY A 172 -9.74 -13.80 9.24
C GLY A 172 -10.09 -12.73 10.25
N LEU A 173 -11.12 -13.01 11.03
CA LEU A 173 -11.60 -12.20 12.13
C LEU A 173 -11.92 -13.11 13.31
N HIS A 174 -11.37 -12.77 14.46
CA HIS A 174 -11.63 -13.40 15.74
C HIS A 174 -12.45 -12.45 16.61
N VAL A 175 -13.46 -13.01 17.27
CA VAL A 175 -14.29 -12.31 18.27
C VAL A 175 -14.20 -13.10 19.56
N PHE A 176 -13.59 -12.52 20.57
CA PHE A 176 -13.67 -13.04 21.93
C PHE A 176 -14.89 -12.43 22.61
N VAL A 177 -15.85 -13.26 23.00
CA VAL A 177 -17.03 -12.82 23.75
C VAL A 177 -16.84 -13.16 25.23
N SER A 178 -16.76 -12.14 26.08
CA SER A 178 -16.75 -12.29 27.54
C SER A 178 -18.11 -11.90 28.12
N ALA A 179 -18.52 -12.61 29.17
CA ALA A 179 -19.76 -12.39 29.90
C ALA A 179 -19.69 -13.09 31.26
N ASP A 180 -20.67 -12.85 32.11
CA ASP A 180 -20.82 -13.53 33.39
C ASP A 180 -20.83 -15.05 33.19
N ALA A 181 -20.06 -15.77 34.02
CA ALA A 181 -19.86 -17.21 33.88
C ALA A 181 -21.19 -18.02 33.91
N ALA A 182 -22.19 -17.54 34.65
CA ALA A 182 -23.52 -18.15 34.70
C ALA A 182 -24.31 -17.97 33.39
N GLU A 183 -24.13 -16.83 32.71
CA GLU A 183 -24.77 -16.55 31.42
C GLU A 183 -24.10 -17.37 30.31
N LEU A 184 -22.76 -17.43 30.31
CA LEU A 184 -22.00 -18.25 29.36
C LEU A 184 -22.29 -19.73 29.51
N ALA A 185 -22.46 -20.24 30.73
CA ALA A 185 -22.80 -21.65 30.97
C ALA A 185 -24.16 -22.07 30.38
N ALA A 186 -25.05 -21.12 30.10
CA ALA A 186 -26.32 -21.39 29.43
C ALA A 186 -26.19 -21.54 27.90
N LEU A 187 -25.06 -21.11 27.32
CA LEU A 187 -24.79 -21.24 25.89
C LEU A 187 -24.12 -22.59 25.61
N ALA A 188 -24.81 -23.44 24.86
CA ALA A 188 -24.21 -24.68 24.35
C ALA A 188 -23.26 -24.36 23.18
N VAL A 189 -22.02 -24.87 23.23
CA VAL A 189 -21.10 -24.86 22.09
C VAL A 189 -21.21 -26.22 21.39
N PRO A 190 -21.63 -26.28 20.12
CA PRO A 190 -21.71 -27.54 19.39
C PRO A 190 -20.33 -28.14 19.16
N THR A 191 -20.20 -29.46 19.33
CA THR A 191 -18.92 -30.16 19.19
C THR A 191 -18.36 -30.05 17.77
N GLU A 192 -19.23 -29.98 16.75
CA GLU A 192 -18.83 -29.78 15.35
C GLU A 192 -18.18 -28.42 15.09
N ARG A 193 -18.31 -27.45 16.00
CA ARG A 193 -17.67 -26.14 15.90
C ARG A 193 -16.31 -26.08 16.60
N THR A 194 -15.92 -27.14 17.31
CA THR A 194 -14.58 -27.27 17.91
C THR A 194 -13.63 -27.88 16.89
N ASP A 195 -13.23 -27.09 15.89
CA ASP A 195 -12.32 -27.51 14.82
C ASP A 195 -10.85 -27.30 15.23
N PRO A 196 -10.03 -28.36 15.30
CA PRO A 196 -8.61 -28.25 15.67
C PRO A 196 -7.77 -27.45 14.67
N LEU A 197 -8.25 -27.27 13.43
CA LEU A 197 -7.59 -26.44 12.41
C LEU A 197 -7.99 -24.95 12.49
N PHE A 198 -8.90 -24.59 13.41
CA PHE A 198 -9.35 -23.23 13.65
C PHE A 198 -9.82 -22.52 12.38
N ARG A 199 -10.61 -23.22 11.55
CA ARG A 199 -11.17 -22.72 10.28
C ARG A 199 -12.44 -21.88 10.49
N ASP A 200 -13.08 -21.48 9.41
CA ASP A 200 -14.28 -20.62 9.45
C ASP A 200 -15.35 -21.16 10.40
N ARG A 201 -15.95 -20.26 11.19
CA ARG A 201 -16.99 -20.54 12.20
C ARG A 201 -16.58 -21.43 13.36
N SER A 202 -15.29 -21.65 13.60
CA SER A 202 -14.86 -22.38 14.80
C SER A 202 -15.21 -21.61 16.07
N VAL A 203 -15.56 -22.34 17.13
CA VAL A 203 -15.84 -21.81 18.47
C VAL A 203 -15.08 -22.63 19.51
N VAL A 204 -14.33 -21.93 20.35
CA VAL A 204 -13.58 -22.53 21.46
C VAL A 204 -14.08 -21.90 22.76
N ALA A 205 -14.56 -22.72 23.70
CA ALA A 205 -14.89 -22.28 25.05
C ALA A 205 -13.62 -22.31 25.91
N VAL A 206 -13.34 -21.21 26.61
CA VAL A 206 -12.11 -21.00 27.39
C VAL A 206 -12.43 -20.40 28.76
N ALA A 207 -11.44 -20.33 29.65
CA ALA A 207 -11.61 -19.82 31.01
C ALA A 207 -11.78 -18.29 31.01
N GLY A 208 -12.95 -17.81 30.61
CA GLY A 208 -13.27 -16.37 30.56
C GLY A 208 -14.21 -15.95 29.43
N GLY A 209 -14.54 -16.85 28.50
CA GLY A 209 -15.39 -16.48 27.37
C GLY A 209 -15.51 -17.53 26.27
N LEU A 210 -16.04 -17.08 25.14
CA LEU A 210 -16.18 -17.84 23.91
C LEU A 210 -15.33 -17.19 22.81
N SER A 211 -14.43 -17.97 22.22
CA SER A 211 -13.57 -17.55 21.12
C SER A 211 -14.19 -17.97 19.79
N PHE A 212 -14.81 -17.03 19.06
CA PHE A 212 -15.34 -17.24 17.71
C PHE A 212 -14.29 -16.83 16.67
N VAL A 213 -14.18 -17.58 15.56
CA VAL A 213 -13.34 -17.19 14.43
C VAL A 213 -14.06 -17.36 13.11
N TYR A 214 -13.79 -16.45 12.19
CA TYR A 214 -14.31 -16.42 10.82
C TYR A 214 -13.12 -16.27 9.89
N LYS A 215 -13.02 -17.12 8.87
CA LYS A 215 -11.85 -17.18 8.00
C LYS A 215 -12.25 -17.45 6.56
N THR A 216 -11.49 -16.87 5.64
CA THR A 216 -11.67 -17.09 4.21
C THR A 216 -10.32 -17.12 3.51
N ALA A 217 -10.20 -17.96 2.50
CA ALA A 217 -9.04 -18.04 1.62
C ALA A 217 -9.56 -17.99 0.18
N VAL A 218 -9.32 -16.87 -0.50
CA VAL A 218 -9.94 -16.56 -1.80
C VAL A 218 -8.86 -16.38 -2.85
N LEU A 219 -8.48 -17.50 -3.46
CA LEU A 219 -7.53 -17.53 -4.57
C LEU A 219 -8.02 -16.73 -5.79
N ILE A 220 -9.34 -16.59 -5.97
CA ILE A 220 -9.98 -15.86 -7.08
C ILE A 220 -10.94 -14.82 -6.53
N GLY A 221 -10.64 -13.54 -6.75
CA GLY A 221 -11.57 -12.47 -6.38
C GLY A 221 -11.00 -11.08 -6.57
N ARG A 222 -11.78 -10.08 -6.20
CA ARG A 222 -11.46 -8.65 -6.18
C ARG A 222 -11.17 -8.18 -4.76
N LEU A 223 -10.74 -6.92 -4.63
CA LEU A 223 -10.68 -6.25 -3.33
C LEU A 223 -12.08 -6.18 -2.71
N GLY A 224 -12.17 -6.46 -1.42
CA GLY A 224 -13.42 -6.48 -0.65
C GLY A 224 -14.12 -7.84 -0.61
N ASP A 225 -13.75 -8.81 -1.46
CA ASP A 225 -14.38 -10.13 -1.47
C ASP A 225 -14.17 -10.90 -0.16
N ASN A 226 -12.99 -10.77 0.46
CA ASN A 226 -12.71 -11.44 1.73
C ASN A 226 -13.58 -10.85 2.83
N VAL A 227 -13.61 -9.52 2.98
CA VAL A 227 -14.48 -8.85 3.95
C VAL A 227 -15.96 -9.15 3.70
N ALA A 228 -16.42 -9.23 2.45
CA ALA A 228 -17.80 -9.61 2.14
C ALA A 228 -18.13 -11.03 2.62
N ARG A 229 -17.22 -11.99 2.43
CA ARG A 229 -17.39 -13.37 2.93
C ARG A 229 -17.37 -13.44 4.46
N LEU A 230 -16.48 -12.69 5.10
CA LEU A 230 -16.44 -12.59 6.57
C LEU A 230 -17.76 -12.02 7.10
N ARG A 231 -18.28 -10.93 6.50
CA ARG A 231 -19.60 -10.36 6.83
C ARG A 231 -20.72 -11.38 6.65
N HIS A 232 -20.70 -12.15 5.56
CA HIS A 232 -21.71 -13.19 5.33
C HIS A 232 -21.65 -14.30 6.40
N SER A 233 -20.46 -14.77 6.77
CA SER A 233 -20.27 -15.82 7.77
C SER A 233 -20.72 -15.36 9.17
N ILE A 234 -20.31 -14.15 9.58
CA ILE A 234 -20.72 -13.51 10.85
C ILE A 234 -22.23 -13.28 10.87
N GLY A 235 -22.75 -12.69 9.79
CA GLY A 235 -24.18 -12.40 9.63
C GLY A 235 -25.04 -13.65 9.56
N GLY A 236 -24.49 -14.85 9.38
CA GLY A 236 -25.18 -16.15 9.41
C GLY A 236 -25.01 -16.93 10.72
N ASP A 237 -24.45 -16.33 11.77
CA ASP A 237 -24.07 -17.05 12.98
C ASP A 237 -25.02 -16.87 14.18
N ASP A 238 -25.92 -17.83 14.37
CA ASP A 238 -26.88 -17.84 15.49
C ASP A 238 -26.24 -17.99 16.87
N HIS A 239 -25.06 -18.61 16.97
CA HIS A 239 -24.40 -18.78 18.27
C HIS A 239 -23.73 -17.47 18.70
N LEU A 240 -23.07 -16.78 17.76
CA LEU A 240 -22.55 -15.45 18.04
C LEU A 240 -23.69 -14.50 18.42
N ARG A 241 -24.80 -14.50 17.67
CA ARG A 241 -25.99 -13.70 18.00
C ARG A 241 -26.50 -13.97 19.41
N SER A 242 -26.59 -15.25 19.80
CA SER A 242 -27.04 -15.63 21.15
C SER A 242 -26.06 -15.17 22.23
N ALA A 243 -24.75 -15.25 21.95
CA ALA A 243 -23.72 -14.79 22.88
C ALA A 243 -23.74 -13.27 23.07
N LEU A 244 -23.90 -12.50 21.98
CA LEU A 244 -23.98 -11.04 22.03
C LEU A 244 -25.30 -10.51 22.60
N ALA A 245 -26.34 -11.35 22.67
CA ALA A 245 -27.61 -11.01 23.31
C ALA A 245 -27.55 -11.10 24.83
N LEU A 246 -26.48 -11.64 25.41
CA LEU A 246 -26.30 -11.65 26.87
C LEU A 246 -26.12 -10.21 27.39
N PRO A 247 -26.80 -9.80 28.49
CA PRO A 247 -26.69 -8.45 29.04
C PRO A 247 -25.26 -8.03 29.39
N SER A 248 -24.46 -8.97 29.93
CA SER A 248 -23.07 -8.72 30.30
C SER A 248 -22.08 -8.94 29.15
N ALA A 249 -22.56 -9.27 27.94
CA ALA A 249 -21.68 -9.54 26.79
C ALA A 249 -20.79 -8.36 26.45
N ARG A 250 -19.51 -8.63 26.31
CA ARG A 250 -18.47 -7.72 25.83
C ARG A 250 -17.67 -8.45 24.76
N VAL A 251 -16.99 -7.68 23.91
CA VAL A 251 -16.17 -8.25 22.84
C VAL A 251 -14.79 -7.62 22.79
N THR A 252 -13.81 -8.43 22.42
CA THR A 252 -12.55 -7.97 21.84
C THR A 252 -12.45 -8.57 20.45
N VAL A 253 -12.05 -7.76 19.47
CA VAL A 253 -12.03 -8.18 18.06
C VAL A 253 -10.60 -8.06 17.53
N VAL A 254 -10.09 -9.12 16.90
CA VAL A 254 -8.78 -9.14 16.23
C VAL A 254 -8.97 -9.68 14.83
N ALA A 255 -8.48 -8.98 13.81
CA ALA A 255 -8.61 -9.36 12.42
C ALA A 255 -7.29 -9.21 11.65
N HIS A 256 -7.22 -9.92 10.54
CA HIS A 256 -6.03 -9.95 9.70
C HIS A 256 -6.34 -10.19 8.23
N THR A 257 -5.60 -9.51 7.35
CA THR A 257 -5.51 -9.85 5.93
C THR A 257 -4.09 -10.29 5.61
N ARG A 258 -3.98 -11.43 4.94
CA ARG A 258 -2.73 -12.14 4.74
C ARG A 258 -2.32 -12.14 3.28
N TRP A 259 -1.09 -11.70 3.04
CA TRP A 259 -0.27 -12.10 1.89
C TRP A 259 0.64 -13.23 2.34
N ALA A 260 0.48 -14.43 1.78
CA ALA A 260 1.21 -15.61 2.24
C ALA A 260 2.71 -15.51 1.87
N SER A 261 3.60 -15.38 2.87
CA SER A 261 5.06 -15.50 2.70
C SER A 261 5.56 -16.91 3.04
N VAL A 262 5.07 -17.47 4.13
CA VAL A 262 5.38 -18.82 4.62
C VAL A 262 4.09 -19.59 4.82
N GLY A 263 3.96 -20.76 4.18
CA GLY A 263 2.79 -21.63 4.30
C GLY A 263 1.67 -21.31 3.31
N ARG A 264 0.93 -22.35 2.90
CA ARG A 264 -0.06 -22.29 1.81
C ARG A 264 -1.23 -21.34 2.09
N ILE A 265 -1.92 -20.92 1.04
CA ILE A 265 -3.15 -20.12 1.12
C ILE A 265 -4.31 -21.07 1.46
N SER A 266 -4.77 -21.04 2.71
CA SER A 266 -5.88 -21.87 3.21
C SER A 266 -6.49 -21.23 4.45
N GLN A 267 -7.71 -21.62 4.84
CA GLN A 267 -8.35 -21.09 6.04
C GLN A 267 -7.54 -21.38 7.31
N ALA A 268 -6.94 -22.58 7.41
CA ALA A 268 -6.14 -22.96 8.58
C ALA A 268 -4.88 -22.08 8.75
N ASN A 269 -4.33 -21.57 7.65
CA ASN A 269 -3.17 -20.66 7.65
C ASN A 269 -3.57 -19.17 7.69
N ALA A 270 -4.85 -18.83 7.55
CA ALA A 270 -5.31 -17.46 7.69
C ALA A 270 -5.27 -17.06 9.17
N HIS A 271 -4.78 -15.85 9.45
CA HIS A 271 -4.70 -15.33 10.82
C HIS A 271 -6.07 -14.74 11.23
N PRO A 272 -6.41 -14.68 12.52
CA PRO A 272 -5.61 -15.12 13.68
C PRO A 272 -5.42 -16.64 13.78
N VAL A 273 -4.28 -17.07 14.33
CA VAL A 273 -3.99 -18.47 14.67
C VAL A 273 -4.01 -18.67 16.18
N ASN A 274 -4.24 -19.89 16.67
CA ASN A 274 -4.30 -20.22 18.09
C ASN A 274 -3.22 -21.23 18.50
N ASN A 275 -3.12 -21.53 19.80
CA ASN A 275 -2.15 -22.49 20.36
C ASN A 275 -2.72 -23.88 20.67
N VAL A 276 -3.91 -24.23 20.16
CA VAL A 276 -4.60 -25.51 20.46
C VAL A 276 -4.02 -26.71 19.69
N LEU A 277 -3.13 -26.47 18.73
CA LEU A 277 -2.51 -27.49 17.86
C LEU A 277 -1.74 -28.60 18.61
N THR A 278 -1.32 -28.32 19.85
CA THR A 278 -0.68 -29.29 20.73
C THR A 278 -1.54 -29.42 21.98
N CYS A 279 -2.38 -30.45 22.00
CA CYS A 279 -3.22 -30.82 23.12
C CYS A 279 -2.38 -31.08 24.38
N ASP A 280 -2.22 -30.06 25.23
CA ASP A 280 -1.77 -30.21 26.62
C ASP A 280 -2.69 -29.37 27.52
N ALA A 281 -3.26 -30.02 28.53
CA ALA A 281 -4.32 -29.49 29.40
C ALA A 281 -3.84 -28.44 30.45
N GLY A 282 -2.74 -27.72 30.17
CA GLY A 282 -2.10 -26.83 31.13
C GLY A 282 -1.59 -25.49 30.59
N ARG A 283 -1.79 -25.19 29.30
CA ARG A 283 -1.38 -23.92 28.68
C ARG A 283 -2.56 -22.96 28.56
N PRO A 284 -2.40 -21.68 28.92
CA PRO A 284 -3.44 -20.68 28.67
C PRO A 284 -3.75 -20.56 27.18
N TYR A 285 -5.03 -20.43 26.83
CA TYR A 285 -5.44 -20.21 25.45
C TYR A 285 -5.00 -18.83 24.95
N VAL A 286 -4.32 -18.81 23.79
CA VAL A 286 -3.81 -17.59 23.15
C VAL A 286 -4.15 -17.62 21.66
N ILE A 287 -4.57 -16.47 21.13
CA ILE A 287 -4.66 -16.20 19.69
C ILE A 287 -3.72 -15.07 19.30
N ALA A 288 -3.21 -15.10 18.06
CA ALA A 288 -2.39 -14.01 17.54
C ALA A 288 -2.66 -13.74 16.05
N ALA A 289 -2.61 -12.46 15.68
CA ALA A 289 -2.48 -11.96 14.32
C ALA A 289 -1.11 -11.28 14.16
N PHE A 290 -0.56 -11.37 12.94
CA PHE A 290 0.85 -11.09 12.72
C PHE A 290 1.13 -10.52 11.32
N ASN A 291 1.93 -9.47 11.29
CA ASN A 291 2.62 -8.97 10.11
C ASN A 291 4.13 -9.13 10.30
N GLY A 292 4.81 -9.60 9.26
CA GLY A 292 6.25 -9.80 9.30
C GLY A 292 6.65 -11.20 8.88
N ASP A 293 7.87 -11.58 9.25
CA ASP A 293 8.37 -12.96 9.17
C ASP A 293 9.07 -13.29 10.50
N VAL A 294 8.89 -14.52 11.02
CA VAL A 294 9.67 -15.06 12.14
C VAL A 294 10.74 -16.00 11.58
N ASP A 295 11.95 -15.48 11.38
CA ASP A 295 13.00 -16.17 10.62
C ASP A 295 13.44 -17.48 11.29
N ASN A 296 13.41 -17.53 12.63
CA ASN A 296 13.80 -18.69 13.42
C ASN A 296 12.61 -19.57 13.90
N HIS A 297 11.45 -19.49 13.25
CA HIS A 297 10.22 -20.21 13.65
C HIS A 297 10.40 -21.75 13.76
N GLU A 298 11.19 -22.37 12.88
CA GLU A 298 11.46 -23.81 12.90
C GLU A 298 12.19 -24.25 14.18
N ALA A 299 13.03 -23.39 14.75
CA ALA A 299 13.82 -23.70 15.94
C ALA A 299 13.02 -23.58 17.25
N ILE A 300 11.91 -22.82 17.23
CA ILE A 300 11.11 -22.50 18.43
C ILE A 300 10.03 -23.56 18.66
N LEU A 301 9.45 -24.10 17.59
CA LEU A 301 8.44 -25.14 17.70
C LEU A 301 9.11 -26.48 18.08
N PRO A 302 8.63 -27.19 19.11
CA PRO A 302 9.08 -28.54 19.34
C PRO A 302 8.68 -29.40 18.13
N VAL A 303 9.66 -30.08 17.52
CA VAL A 303 9.39 -31.06 16.45
C VAL A 303 8.52 -32.17 17.06
N ALA A 304 7.21 -32.09 16.89
CA ALA A 304 6.29 -33.18 17.18
C ALA A 304 6.05 -33.93 15.85
N PRO A 305 6.78 -35.02 15.56
CA PRO A 305 6.50 -35.81 14.38
C PRO A 305 5.13 -36.50 14.52
N GLY A 306 4.22 -36.27 13.57
CA GLY A 306 3.08 -37.16 13.32
C GLY A 306 1.69 -36.73 13.81
N SER A 307 1.39 -35.44 14.01
CA SER A 307 -0.02 -34.99 14.08
C SER A 307 -0.48 -34.39 12.74
N ASP A 308 -1.59 -34.88 12.19
CA ASP A 308 -2.15 -34.40 10.91
C ASP A 308 -2.46 -32.89 10.94
N ALA A 309 -2.81 -32.34 12.11
CA ALA A 309 -3.08 -30.91 12.30
C ALA A 309 -1.82 -30.01 12.15
N ALA A 310 -0.62 -30.51 12.51
CA ALA A 310 0.62 -29.76 12.36
C ALA A 310 1.11 -29.69 10.90
N ALA A 311 0.66 -30.62 10.04
CA ALA A 311 0.93 -30.61 8.60
C ALA A 311 0.09 -29.56 7.85
N GLU A 312 -1.11 -29.24 8.35
CA GLU A 312 -2.05 -28.36 7.67
C GLU A 312 -1.81 -26.87 7.96
N ILE A 313 -1.38 -26.51 9.19
CA ILE A 313 -1.03 -25.14 9.60
C ILE A 313 0.47 -24.92 9.44
N THR A 314 0.87 -24.50 8.25
CA THR A 314 2.26 -24.33 7.81
C THR A 314 2.83 -22.92 8.02
N THR A 315 2.02 -21.95 8.43
CA THR A 315 2.44 -20.55 8.62
C THR A 315 3.36 -20.41 9.84
N ASP A 316 4.37 -19.56 9.71
CA ASP A 316 5.31 -19.19 10.78
C ASP A 316 4.60 -18.58 12.00
N ALA A 317 3.53 -17.80 11.78
CA ALA A 317 2.74 -17.17 12.84
C ALA A 317 2.23 -18.12 13.93
N ARG A 318 2.12 -19.44 13.67
CA ARG A 318 1.71 -20.45 14.68
C ARG A 318 2.65 -20.50 15.89
N VAL A 319 3.91 -20.08 15.71
CA VAL A 319 4.91 -20.03 16.78
C VAL A 319 4.56 -19.02 17.87
N ILE A 320 3.87 -17.94 17.52
CA ILE A 320 3.58 -16.81 18.40
C ILE A 320 2.64 -17.21 19.55
N PRO A 321 1.39 -17.66 19.30
CA PRO A 321 0.50 -18.03 20.39
C PRO A 321 1.01 -19.25 21.16
N PHE A 322 1.76 -20.15 20.50
CA PHE A 322 2.42 -21.28 21.15
C PHE A 322 3.45 -20.81 22.18
N ALA A 323 4.43 -20.00 21.77
CA ALA A 323 5.50 -19.52 22.63
C ALA A 323 4.96 -18.65 23.78
N MET A 324 3.95 -17.81 23.52
CA MET A 324 3.28 -17.05 24.56
C MET A 324 2.62 -17.95 25.60
N GLY A 325 1.81 -18.93 25.17
CA GLY A 325 1.15 -19.88 26.06
C GLY A 325 2.15 -20.67 26.91
N GLU A 326 3.27 -21.08 26.32
CA GLU A 326 4.37 -21.76 27.03
C GLU A 326 5.03 -20.86 28.09
N SER A 327 5.34 -19.61 27.75
CA SER A 327 5.91 -18.65 28.70
C SER A 327 4.96 -18.36 29.86
N MET A 328 3.67 -18.19 29.59
CA MET A 328 2.64 -17.98 30.62
C MET A 328 2.52 -19.20 31.55
N ALA A 329 2.44 -20.41 30.98
CA ALA A 329 2.31 -21.65 31.76
C ALA A 329 3.55 -21.95 32.62
N ARG A 330 4.75 -21.79 32.06
CA ARG A 330 6.02 -22.15 32.72
C ARG A 330 6.45 -21.14 33.76
N ALA A 331 6.30 -19.84 33.48
CA ALA A 331 6.87 -18.76 34.28
C ALA A 331 5.80 -17.88 34.98
N GLY A 332 4.51 -18.15 34.78
CA GLY A 332 3.43 -17.38 35.40
C GLY A 332 3.38 -15.93 34.92
N LEU A 333 3.84 -15.67 33.70
CA LEU A 333 3.91 -14.34 33.11
C LEU A 333 2.54 -13.85 32.66
N THR A 334 2.33 -12.54 32.74
CA THR A 334 1.20 -11.87 32.08
C THR A 334 1.40 -11.85 30.56
N ALA A 335 0.34 -11.60 29.78
CA ALA A 335 0.40 -11.65 28.32
C ALA A 335 1.44 -10.67 27.71
N ASP A 336 1.55 -9.46 28.26
CA ASP A 336 2.54 -8.46 27.85
C ASP A 336 3.98 -8.85 28.22
N GLN A 337 4.19 -9.52 29.36
CA GLN A 337 5.48 -10.10 29.73
C GLN A 337 5.86 -11.28 28.82
N ALA A 338 4.90 -12.16 28.52
CA ALA A 338 5.11 -13.30 27.64
C ALA A 338 5.44 -12.85 26.21
N LEU A 339 4.73 -11.84 25.67
CA LEU A 339 5.05 -11.27 24.37
C LEU A 339 6.43 -10.58 24.37
N ALA A 340 6.79 -9.87 25.44
CA ALA A 340 8.12 -9.28 25.58
C ALA A 340 9.24 -10.34 25.58
N GLU A 341 9.03 -11.49 26.21
CA GLU A 341 9.96 -12.64 26.12
C GLU A 341 10.05 -13.17 24.70
N CYS A 342 8.93 -13.31 23.99
CA CYS A 342 8.88 -13.75 22.60
C CYS A 342 9.62 -12.78 21.66
N LEU A 343 9.42 -11.46 21.77
CA LEU A 343 10.12 -10.48 20.94
C LEU A 343 11.65 -10.53 21.11
N ARG A 344 12.14 -10.92 22.30
CA ARG A 344 13.58 -11.14 22.53
C ARG A 344 14.11 -12.39 21.85
N SER A 345 13.31 -13.46 21.76
CA SER A 345 13.74 -14.74 21.18
C SER A 345 13.53 -14.83 19.66
N PHE A 346 12.59 -14.08 19.11
CA PHE A 346 12.28 -14.12 17.68
C PHE A 346 13.29 -13.31 16.84
N GLU A 347 13.71 -13.86 15.71
CA GLU A 347 14.49 -13.17 14.69
C GLU A 347 13.55 -12.70 13.56
N GLY A 348 13.80 -11.50 13.01
CA GLY A 348 12.97 -10.89 11.97
C GLY A 348 12.35 -9.55 12.35
N SER A 349 11.47 -9.03 11.49
CA SER A 349 10.69 -7.80 11.72
C SER A 349 9.21 -8.14 11.82
N MET A 350 8.56 -7.65 12.87
CA MET A 350 7.30 -8.18 13.35
C MET A 350 6.40 -7.08 13.91
N ALA A 351 5.11 -7.20 13.64
CA ALA A 351 4.02 -6.50 14.30
C ALA A 351 2.95 -7.52 14.68
N ILE A 352 2.75 -7.70 15.98
CA ILE A 352 1.93 -8.76 16.57
C ILE A 352 0.79 -8.12 17.34
N VAL A 353 -0.41 -8.67 17.19
CA VAL A 353 -1.51 -8.48 18.13
C VAL A 353 -1.88 -9.84 18.69
N ALA A 354 -1.94 -9.96 20.01
CA ALA A 354 -2.28 -11.19 20.70
C ALA A 354 -3.35 -10.96 21.77
N GLN A 355 -4.17 -11.97 21.98
CA GLN A 355 -5.18 -12.00 23.05
C GLN A 355 -5.12 -13.36 23.76
N ASP A 356 -5.21 -13.34 25.09
CA ASP A 356 -5.22 -14.52 25.94
C ASP A 356 -6.55 -14.64 26.73
N GLU A 357 -6.87 -15.85 27.18
CA GLU A 357 -8.09 -16.11 27.95
C GLU A 357 -8.12 -15.43 29.34
N GLY A 358 -6.95 -15.11 29.91
CA GLY A 358 -6.83 -14.46 31.22
C GLY A 358 -7.09 -12.96 31.18
N SER A 359 -7.06 -12.35 30.00
CA SER A 359 -7.30 -10.91 29.77
C SER A 359 -8.41 -10.69 28.73
N PRO A 360 -9.66 -11.13 28.99
CA PRO A 360 -10.74 -11.08 28.01
C PRO A 360 -11.11 -9.65 27.57
N ASP A 361 -10.89 -8.67 28.46
CA ASP A 361 -11.19 -7.24 28.27
C ASP A 361 -9.97 -6.44 27.76
N GLY A 362 -9.15 -7.05 26.91
CA GLY A 362 -7.98 -6.39 26.35
C GLY A 362 -7.23 -7.21 25.31
N PHE A 363 -6.20 -6.60 24.74
CA PHE A 363 -5.24 -7.24 23.85
C PHE A 363 -3.85 -6.64 24.04
N THR A 364 -2.83 -7.40 23.66
CA THR A 364 -1.43 -6.99 23.74
C THR A 364 -0.89 -6.83 22.33
N VAL A 365 -0.15 -5.74 22.09
CA VAL A 365 0.53 -5.49 20.82
C VAL A 365 2.04 -5.47 21.01
N GLY A 366 2.78 -5.96 20.03
CA GLY A 366 4.24 -5.98 20.06
C GLY A 366 4.84 -5.65 18.70
N VAL A 367 5.86 -4.80 18.67
CA VAL A 367 6.55 -4.41 17.43
C VAL A 367 8.05 -4.64 17.59
N LYS A 368 8.71 -5.14 16.54
CA LYS A 368 10.17 -5.30 16.44
C LYS A 368 10.66 -5.04 15.01
N GLY A 369 11.77 -4.31 14.90
CA GLY A 369 12.39 -3.97 13.62
C GLY A 369 11.72 -2.77 12.95
N SER A 370 12.36 -2.21 11.92
CA SER A 370 11.89 -0.99 11.24
C SER A 370 10.85 -1.23 10.15
N GLY A 371 10.59 -2.50 9.80
CA GLY A 371 9.81 -2.83 8.61
C GLY A 371 8.31 -2.94 8.81
N GLN A 372 7.86 -3.22 10.03
CA GLN A 372 6.43 -3.33 10.38
C GLN A 372 6.03 -2.21 11.34
N GLY A 373 4.79 -1.75 11.25
CA GLY A 373 4.25 -0.74 12.14
C GLY A 373 2.87 -1.12 12.67
N LEU A 374 2.56 -0.65 13.87
CA LEU A 374 1.21 -0.62 14.42
C LEU A 374 0.93 0.79 14.91
N TYR A 375 -0.30 1.25 14.68
CA TYR A 375 -0.79 2.55 15.07
C TYR A 375 -1.99 2.35 15.98
N LEU A 376 -1.90 2.88 17.19
CA LEU A 376 -2.98 2.85 18.18
C LEU A 376 -3.88 4.06 17.98
N GLY A 377 -5.05 3.86 17.40
CA GLY A 377 -6.09 4.87 17.27
C GLY A 377 -6.76 5.18 18.60
N LEU A 378 -6.74 6.46 18.98
CA LEU A 378 -7.33 6.98 20.20
C LEU A 378 -8.79 7.36 19.92
N SER A 379 -9.71 6.55 20.41
CA SER A 379 -11.16 6.81 20.31
C SER A 379 -11.80 6.64 21.68
N PRO A 380 -12.72 7.52 22.10
CA PRO A 380 -13.44 7.37 23.35
C PRO A 380 -14.35 6.13 23.41
N THR A 381 -14.76 5.60 22.25
CA THR A 381 -15.76 4.52 22.15
C THR A 381 -15.19 3.24 21.54
N LEU A 382 -14.26 3.36 20.60
CA LEU A 382 -13.69 2.24 19.84
C LEU A 382 -12.17 2.38 19.72
N PRO A 383 -11.39 2.35 20.82
CA PRO A 383 -9.94 2.30 20.71
C PRO A 383 -9.54 1.06 19.90
N MET A 384 -8.60 1.28 18.98
CA MET A 384 -8.22 0.26 18.02
C MET A 384 -6.75 0.36 17.65
N VAL A 385 -6.21 -0.75 17.16
CA VAL A 385 -4.90 -0.79 16.52
C VAL A 385 -5.07 -1.15 15.06
N ALA A 386 -4.28 -0.55 14.20
CA ALA A 386 -4.18 -0.94 12.79
C ALA A 386 -2.71 -0.90 12.33
N SER A 387 -2.36 -1.72 11.35
CA SER A 387 -1.01 -1.72 10.78
C SER A 387 -0.69 -0.51 9.91
N GLU A 388 -1.70 0.29 9.54
CA GLU A 388 -1.57 1.53 8.79
C GLU A 388 -2.57 2.57 9.29
N VAL A 389 -2.23 3.86 9.17
CA VAL A 389 -3.04 4.97 9.68
C VAL A 389 -4.43 5.01 9.03
N TYR A 390 -4.54 4.76 7.73
CA TYR A 390 -5.84 4.71 7.03
C TYR A 390 -6.73 3.53 7.46
N GLY A 391 -6.20 2.57 8.24
CA GLY A 391 -7.02 1.59 8.95
C GLY A 391 -7.79 2.19 10.14
N LEU A 392 -7.38 3.35 10.65
CA LEU A 392 -7.96 4.01 11.83
C LEU A 392 -8.98 5.10 11.49
N VAL A 393 -8.79 5.78 10.35
CA VAL A 393 -9.45 7.08 10.05
C VAL A 393 -10.96 7.02 9.88
N GLY A 394 -11.54 5.83 9.67
CA GLY A 394 -13.00 5.63 9.73
C GLY A 394 -13.58 5.66 11.14
N VAL A 395 -12.74 5.62 12.17
CA VAL A 395 -13.12 5.72 13.59
C VAL A 395 -12.49 6.93 14.26
N THR A 396 -11.19 7.17 14.05
CA THR A 396 -10.46 8.29 14.65
C THR A 396 -9.27 8.71 13.80
N SER A 397 -9.00 10.03 13.77
CA SER A 397 -7.78 10.59 13.17
C SER A 397 -6.64 10.67 14.18
N ASP A 398 -6.89 10.57 15.47
CA ASP A 398 -5.87 10.69 16.51
C ASP A 398 -5.25 9.33 16.80
N TYR A 399 -3.93 9.23 16.76
CA TYR A 399 -3.23 7.97 16.94
C TYR A 399 -1.88 8.12 17.64
N VAL A 400 -1.34 7.00 18.12
CA VAL A 400 0.06 6.87 18.54
C VAL A 400 0.72 5.78 17.72
N ARG A 401 1.90 6.06 17.16
CA ARG A 401 2.71 5.04 16.50
C ARG A 401 3.42 4.18 17.56
N VAL A 402 3.23 2.87 17.49
CA VAL A 402 3.86 1.90 18.40
C VAL A 402 5.25 1.56 17.85
N ASP A 403 6.28 2.20 18.40
CA ASP A 403 7.69 1.90 18.10
C ASP A 403 8.59 2.16 19.32
N GLY A 404 9.88 1.81 19.20
CA GLY A 404 10.83 1.92 20.31
C GLY A 404 11.02 3.35 20.87
N ARG A 405 10.61 4.41 20.14
CA ARG A 405 10.70 5.78 20.65
C ARG A 405 9.77 6.03 21.83
N LEU A 406 8.68 5.28 21.94
CA LEU A 406 7.75 5.37 23.08
C LEU A 406 8.39 5.01 24.42
N ILE A 407 9.49 4.25 24.39
CA ILE A 407 10.27 3.85 25.56
C ILE A 407 11.67 4.49 25.57
N GLY A 408 11.91 5.51 24.74
CA GLY A 408 13.19 6.21 24.65
C GLY A 408 14.31 5.43 23.95
N ALA A 409 13.96 4.41 23.16
CA ALA A 409 14.89 3.62 22.36
C ALA A 409 14.83 3.99 20.86
N ASP A 410 15.68 3.36 20.05
CA ASP A 410 15.63 3.50 18.60
C ASP A 410 14.30 3.00 18.03
N ALA A 411 13.85 3.57 16.90
CA ALA A 411 12.54 3.23 16.32
C ALA A 411 12.38 1.72 16.00
N GLY A 412 13.47 1.01 15.69
CA GLY A 412 13.44 -0.43 15.43
C GLY A 412 13.53 -1.32 16.68
N ALA A 413 13.77 -0.73 17.86
CA ALA A 413 13.86 -1.48 19.11
C ALA A 413 12.50 -2.12 19.46
N PRO A 414 12.51 -3.32 20.07
CA PRO A 414 11.28 -4.01 20.38
C PRO A 414 10.49 -3.26 21.47
N VAL A 415 9.17 -3.19 21.32
CA VAL A 415 8.27 -2.56 22.30
C VAL A 415 6.98 -3.36 22.40
N VAL A 416 6.41 -3.44 23.61
CA VAL A 416 5.09 -4.03 23.85
C VAL A 416 4.16 -2.96 24.41
N ALA A 417 2.90 -2.96 23.99
CA ALA A 417 1.85 -2.16 24.58
C ALA A 417 0.63 -3.03 24.90
N GLN A 418 0.12 -2.94 26.11
CA GLN A 418 -1.12 -3.58 26.54
C GLN A 418 -2.25 -2.56 26.48
N VAL A 419 -3.32 -2.90 25.77
CA VAL A 419 -4.57 -2.13 25.71
C VAL A 419 -5.62 -2.92 26.48
N ALA A 420 -6.09 -2.36 27.59
CA ALA A 420 -7.05 -3.03 28.47
C ALA A 420 -8.10 -2.05 28.98
N ARG A 421 -9.27 -2.55 29.37
CA ARG A 421 -10.32 -1.74 29.99
C ARG A 421 -9.78 -0.98 31.21
N GLY A 422 -10.22 0.26 31.38
CA GLY A 422 -9.67 1.20 32.37
C GLY A 422 -10.72 2.17 32.90
N SER A 423 -10.49 2.71 34.09
CA SER A 423 -11.51 3.45 34.85
C SER A 423 -11.67 4.93 34.48
N GLU A 424 -10.64 5.58 33.91
CA GLU A 424 -10.65 7.04 33.72
C GLU A 424 -11.12 7.46 32.31
N HIS A 425 -10.80 6.65 31.30
CA HIS A 425 -11.10 6.93 29.88
C HIS A 425 -11.83 5.76 29.19
N GLY A 426 -12.33 4.78 29.96
CA GLY A 426 -12.88 3.52 29.46
C GLY A 426 -11.81 2.46 29.15
N TYR A 427 -10.59 2.87 28.83
CA TYR A 427 -9.43 2.00 28.61
C TYR A 427 -8.13 2.61 29.15
N SER A 428 -7.08 1.78 29.22
CA SER A 428 -5.73 2.13 29.65
C SER A 428 -4.71 1.54 28.68
N ILE A 429 -3.56 2.21 28.55
CA ILE A 429 -2.44 1.79 27.72
C ILE A 429 -1.21 1.71 28.61
N ALA A 430 -0.62 0.53 28.71
CA ALA A 430 0.63 0.30 29.43
C ALA A 430 1.71 -0.19 28.48
N LEU A 431 2.85 0.50 28.47
CA LEU A 431 4.01 0.14 27.67
C LEU A 431 4.95 -0.78 28.46
N ARG A 432 5.71 -1.62 27.76
CA ARG A 432 6.76 -2.44 28.34
C ARG A 432 7.97 -2.46 27.42
N ASP A 433 9.13 -2.21 28.02
CA ASP A 433 10.43 -2.42 27.37
C ASP A 433 10.84 -3.89 27.52
N PRO A 434 10.96 -4.65 26.42
CA PRO A 434 11.41 -6.03 26.45
C PRO A 434 12.82 -6.21 27.02
N SER A 435 13.67 -5.18 27.00
CA SER A 435 15.00 -5.17 27.64
C SER A 435 14.93 -5.17 29.17
N SER A 436 13.85 -4.60 29.72
CA SER A 436 13.59 -4.44 31.16
C SER A 436 12.15 -4.84 31.50
N PRO A 437 11.76 -6.11 31.32
CA PRO A 437 10.36 -6.53 31.27
C PRO A 437 9.66 -6.57 32.64
N ALA A 438 10.30 -6.12 33.72
CA ALA A 438 9.71 -6.13 35.06
C ALA A 438 8.77 -4.93 35.30
N GLU A 439 9.00 -3.80 34.65
CA GLU A 439 8.27 -2.54 34.90
C GLU A 439 7.34 -2.20 33.73
N SER A 440 6.14 -1.71 34.04
CA SER A 440 5.21 -1.12 33.07
C SER A 440 5.37 0.40 33.05
N LEU A 441 5.42 0.98 31.86
CA LEU A 441 5.59 2.41 31.64
C LEU A 441 4.26 3.03 31.17
N PRO A 442 3.91 4.26 31.57
CA PRO A 442 2.77 4.97 31.02
C PRO A 442 3.07 5.45 29.59
N LEU A 443 2.02 5.71 28.82
CA LEU A 443 2.14 6.36 27.52
C LEU A 443 2.66 7.81 27.69
N PRO A 444 3.68 8.25 26.93
CA PRO A 444 4.13 9.64 26.96
C PRO A 444 3.04 10.62 26.51
N ALA A 445 2.86 11.73 27.23
CA ALA A 445 1.77 12.68 27.01
C ALA A 445 1.81 13.39 25.63
N ASP A 446 2.98 13.50 25.02
CA ASP A 446 3.26 14.16 23.74
C ASP A 446 3.39 13.18 22.55
N SER A 447 3.06 11.90 22.77
CA SER A 447 3.16 10.86 21.72
C SER A 447 2.04 10.90 20.67
N GLY A 448 0.96 11.65 20.93
CA GLY A 448 -0.21 11.75 20.06
C GLY A 448 0.09 12.45 18.73
N GLN A 449 -0.42 11.88 17.65
CA GLN A 449 -0.37 12.40 16.29
C GLN A 449 -1.77 12.44 15.70
N ARG A 450 -1.97 13.29 14.69
CA ARG A 450 -3.22 13.36 13.93
C ARG A 450 -2.96 12.95 12.48
N ALA A 451 -3.82 12.09 11.96
CA ALA A 451 -3.80 11.66 10.58
C ALA A 451 -4.26 12.80 9.66
N ASP A 452 -3.46 13.09 8.63
CA ASP A 452 -3.86 14.00 7.57
C ASP A 452 -4.82 13.36 6.57
N VAL A 453 -4.82 12.02 6.47
CA VAL A 453 -5.67 11.25 5.55
C VAL A 453 -7.06 10.97 6.15
N THR A 454 -8.10 10.90 5.34
CA THR A 454 -9.45 10.44 5.72
C THR A 454 -9.87 9.25 4.86
N THR A 455 -11.05 8.70 5.15
CA THR A 455 -11.68 7.64 4.35
C THR A 455 -12.02 8.10 2.94
N GLU A 456 -12.27 9.39 2.68
CA GLU A 456 -12.50 9.93 1.33
C GLU A 456 -11.26 9.75 0.43
N ASP A 457 -10.07 10.03 0.96
CA ASP A 457 -8.82 9.97 0.17
C ASP A 457 -8.48 8.54 -0.28
N VAL A 458 -8.88 7.55 0.52
CA VAL A 458 -8.56 6.12 0.33
C VAL A 458 -9.75 5.29 -0.12
N ASP A 459 -10.88 5.93 -0.41
CA ASP A 459 -12.03 5.27 -0.99
C ASP A 459 -11.71 4.78 -2.41
N LEU A 460 -12.20 3.59 -2.77
CA LEU A 460 -11.99 3.02 -4.09
C LEU A 460 -13.03 3.52 -5.11
N GLY A 461 -14.18 4.00 -4.64
CA GLY A 461 -15.30 4.39 -5.48
C GLY A 461 -15.81 3.24 -6.36
N ASP A 462 -16.16 3.58 -7.61
CA ASP A 462 -16.70 2.63 -8.59
C ASP A 462 -15.61 1.86 -9.38
N GLU A 463 -14.33 2.09 -9.07
CA GLU A 463 -13.21 1.50 -9.80
C GLU A 463 -12.88 0.08 -9.29
N GLU A 464 -12.32 -0.76 -10.16
CA GLU A 464 -11.93 -2.14 -9.77
C GLU A 464 -10.58 -2.18 -9.03
N HIS A 465 -9.71 -1.20 -9.29
CA HIS A 465 -8.35 -1.11 -8.79
C HIS A 465 -8.01 0.34 -8.43
N TYR A 466 -7.27 0.55 -7.34
CA TYR A 466 -6.75 1.87 -6.97
C TYR A 466 -5.90 2.49 -8.09
N LEU A 467 -5.11 1.70 -8.82
CA LEU A 467 -4.33 2.19 -9.95
C LEU A 467 -5.23 2.84 -11.03
N ALA A 468 -6.39 2.25 -11.33
CA ALA A 468 -7.32 2.79 -12.32
C ALA A 468 -7.94 4.10 -11.83
N LYS A 469 -8.37 4.14 -10.55
CA LYS A 469 -8.83 5.35 -9.88
C LYS A 469 -7.79 6.45 -9.95
N GLU A 470 -6.54 6.16 -9.62
CA GLU A 470 -5.47 7.16 -9.58
C GLU A 470 -5.11 7.67 -10.99
N ILE A 471 -5.17 6.84 -12.03
CA ILE A 471 -5.06 7.30 -13.43
C ILE A 471 -6.21 8.25 -13.78
N ALA A 472 -7.44 7.94 -13.36
CA ALA A 472 -8.60 8.81 -13.59
C ALA A 472 -8.46 10.16 -12.85
N GLU A 473 -7.96 10.12 -11.62
CA GLU A 473 -7.77 11.27 -10.73
C GLU A 473 -6.55 12.13 -11.11
N ALA A 474 -5.63 11.62 -11.93
CA ALA A 474 -4.43 12.35 -12.36
C ALA A 474 -4.74 13.74 -12.94
N ALA A 475 -5.84 13.86 -13.70
CA ALA A 475 -6.32 15.12 -14.24
C ALA A 475 -6.70 16.14 -13.16
N GLU A 476 -7.27 15.68 -12.05
CA GLU A 476 -7.67 16.53 -10.92
C GLU A 476 -6.49 16.86 -10.01
N SER A 477 -5.65 15.88 -9.71
CA SER A 477 -4.40 16.07 -8.95
C SER A 477 -3.49 17.11 -9.64
N MET A 478 -3.36 17.03 -10.97
CA MET A 478 -2.63 18.02 -11.77
C MET A 478 -3.29 19.40 -11.72
N ARG A 479 -4.62 19.47 -11.84
CA ARG A 479 -5.37 20.75 -11.76
C ARG A 479 -5.18 21.43 -10.41
N LYS A 480 -5.32 20.69 -9.30
CA LYS A 480 -5.04 21.19 -7.94
C LYS A 480 -3.62 21.74 -7.83
N THR A 481 -2.65 21.10 -8.48
CA THR A 481 -1.26 21.59 -8.54
C THR A 481 -1.11 22.89 -9.33
N LEU A 482 -1.97 23.16 -10.32
CA LEU A 482 -1.90 24.40 -11.12
C LEU A 482 -2.70 25.57 -10.51
N ARG A 483 -3.68 25.28 -9.64
CA ARG A 483 -4.56 26.29 -9.02
C ARG A 483 -3.75 27.40 -8.34
N GLY A 484 -4.13 28.65 -8.58
CA GLY A 484 -3.47 29.84 -8.01
C GLY A 484 -2.07 30.16 -8.57
N ARG A 485 -1.43 29.26 -9.32
CA ARG A 485 -0.05 29.41 -9.79
C ARG A 485 0.08 29.86 -11.24
N ILE A 486 -1.00 29.97 -11.99
CA ILE A 486 -1.03 30.56 -13.34
C ILE A 486 -1.93 31.81 -13.30
N VAL A 487 -1.32 32.98 -13.48
CA VAL A 487 -1.95 34.29 -13.36
C VAL A 487 -1.93 35.05 -14.69
N GLU A 488 -2.79 36.05 -14.83
CA GLU A 488 -2.76 36.98 -15.96
C GLU A 488 -1.65 38.02 -15.75
N ALA A 489 -0.81 38.22 -16.77
CA ALA A 489 0.26 39.22 -16.79
C ALA A 489 0.22 40.01 -18.10
N GLY A 490 -0.29 41.24 -18.05
CA GLY A 490 -0.45 42.08 -19.23
C GLY A 490 -1.45 41.50 -20.23
N SER A 491 -0.95 41.00 -21.36
CA SER A 491 -1.77 40.37 -22.42
C SER A 491 -1.67 38.83 -22.49
N GLY A 492 -0.86 38.22 -21.63
CA GLY A 492 -0.61 36.78 -21.60
C GLY A 492 -0.72 36.19 -20.20
N LEU A 493 -0.30 34.93 -20.07
CA LEU A 493 -0.23 34.20 -18.81
C LEU A 493 1.19 34.20 -18.23
N SER A 494 1.24 34.07 -16.91
CA SER A 494 2.46 33.96 -16.13
C SER A 494 2.33 32.87 -15.08
N ALA A 495 3.37 32.10 -14.81
CA ALA A 495 3.44 31.39 -13.54
C ALA A 495 3.65 32.38 -12.39
N ALA A 496 3.29 31.97 -11.18
CA ALA A 496 3.48 32.74 -9.97
C ALA A 496 3.66 31.78 -8.80
N LEU A 497 4.89 31.70 -8.28
CA LEU A 497 5.19 30.96 -7.05
C LEU A 497 5.39 31.91 -5.86
N SER A 498 5.08 31.43 -4.67
CA SER A 498 5.22 32.16 -3.41
C SER A 498 6.68 32.24 -2.92
N GLU A 499 6.91 32.98 -1.83
CA GLU A 499 8.21 33.06 -1.15
C GLU A 499 8.58 31.73 -0.47
N GLU A 500 7.60 30.94 -0.05
CA GLU A 500 7.83 29.60 0.52
C GLU A 500 8.23 28.60 -0.57
N GLU A 501 7.66 28.74 -1.77
CA GLU A 501 7.90 27.85 -2.90
C GLU A 501 9.26 28.12 -3.58
N LEU A 502 9.58 29.40 -3.80
CA LEU A 502 10.88 29.83 -4.33
C LEU A 502 11.37 31.07 -3.55
N PRO A 503 12.17 30.88 -2.49
CA PRO A 503 12.65 31.96 -1.64
C PRO A 503 13.43 33.05 -2.37
N GLN A 504 13.29 34.30 -1.91
CA GLN A 504 13.97 35.47 -2.46
C GLN A 504 15.48 35.30 -2.47
N GLY A 505 16.07 34.67 -1.45
CA GLY A 505 17.50 34.37 -1.40
C GLY A 505 17.98 33.45 -2.53
N ILE A 506 17.10 32.58 -3.07
CA ILE A 506 17.40 31.78 -4.27
C ILE A 506 17.20 32.63 -5.52
N ARG A 507 16.12 33.41 -5.59
CA ARG A 507 15.84 34.33 -6.73
C ARG A 507 16.98 35.31 -6.96
N ASP A 508 17.50 35.92 -5.91
CA ASP A 508 18.62 36.88 -5.96
C ASP A 508 19.89 36.22 -6.51
N ARG A 509 20.18 34.99 -6.08
CA ARG A 509 21.34 34.22 -6.54
C ARG A 509 21.21 33.71 -7.98
N LEU A 510 19.99 33.55 -8.48
CA LEU A 510 19.74 33.31 -9.90
C LEU A 510 20.00 34.61 -10.69
N ALA A 511 19.41 35.72 -10.25
CA ALA A 511 19.54 37.02 -10.92
C ALA A 511 20.98 37.55 -11.00
N ASP A 512 21.79 37.33 -9.96
CA ASP A 512 23.20 37.77 -9.91
C ASP A 512 24.19 36.79 -10.57
N GLY A 513 23.72 35.64 -11.06
CA GLY A 513 24.52 34.62 -11.72
C GLY A 513 25.38 33.74 -10.78
N SER A 514 25.14 33.81 -9.47
CA SER A 514 25.78 32.92 -8.49
C SER A 514 25.35 31.47 -8.66
N LEU A 515 24.09 31.23 -9.05
CA LEU A 515 23.57 29.90 -9.39
C LEU A 515 23.70 29.66 -10.89
N GLN A 516 24.50 28.67 -11.26
CA GLN A 516 24.85 28.35 -12.65
C GLN A 516 24.38 26.95 -13.06
N ARG A 517 23.90 26.15 -12.10
CA ARG A 517 23.50 24.76 -12.31
C ARG A 517 22.19 24.45 -11.62
N VAL A 518 21.29 23.79 -12.33
CA VAL A 518 20.08 23.16 -11.78
C VAL A 518 20.21 21.65 -11.91
N VAL A 519 20.08 20.95 -10.79
CA VAL A 519 20.14 19.48 -10.73
C VAL A 519 18.82 18.95 -10.21
N LEU A 520 18.07 18.27 -11.07
CA LEU A 520 16.84 17.60 -10.69
C LEU A 520 17.14 16.18 -10.20
N VAL A 521 16.64 15.83 -9.02
CA VAL A 521 16.92 14.54 -8.36
C VAL A 521 15.65 13.86 -7.90
N GLY A 522 15.53 12.56 -8.18
CA GLY A 522 14.41 11.72 -7.76
C GLY A 522 14.80 10.24 -7.83
N GLN A 523 13.85 9.34 -7.61
CA GLN A 523 14.04 7.90 -7.76
C GLN A 523 12.82 7.27 -8.46
N GLY A 524 13.05 6.25 -9.30
CA GLY A 524 11.97 5.58 -10.04
C GLY A 524 11.18 6.53 -10.95
N THR A 525 9.85 6.48 -10.91
CA THR A 525 8.95 7.37 -11.66
C THR A 525 9.25 8.86 -11.41
N ALA A 526 9.63 9.26 -10.18
CA ALA A 526 10.02 10.65 -9.90
C ALA A 526 11.30 11.07 -10.63
N ALA A 527 12.26 10.15 -10.84
CA ALA A 527 13.45 10.44 -11.65
C ALA A 527 13.11 10.61 -13.14
N VAL A 528 12.12 9.88 -13.65
CA VAL A 528 11.61 10.06 -15.01
C VAL A 528 10.90 11.41 -15.15
N ALA A 529 10.09 11.81 -14.16
CA ALA A 529 9.50 13.15 -14.09
C ALA A 529 10.60 14.23 -14.11
N CYS A 530 11.65 14.09 -13.30
CA CYS A 530 12.82 14.97 -13.31
C CYS A 530 13.46 15.09 -14.71
N SER A 531 13.57 13.99 -15.45
CA SER A 531 14.12 14.02 -16.82
C SER A 531 13.23 14.80 -17.79
N GLY A 532 11.91 14.63 -17.70
CA GLY A 532 10.94 15.41 -18.47
C GLY A 532 11.00 16.90 -18.14
N ILE A 533 11.01 17.24 -16.86
CA ILE A 533 11.11 18.63 -16.38
C ILE A 533 12.44 19.23 -16.85
N ALA A 534 13.57 18.53 -16.70
CA ALA A 534 14.88 19.02 -17.13
C ALA A 534 14.93 19.37 -18.62
N ARG A 535 14.33 18.54 -19.47
CA ARG A 535 14.28 18.76 -20.92
C ARG A 535 13.42 19.96 -21.31
N VAL A 536 12.29 20.16 -20.62
CA VAL A 536 11.44 21.36 -20.80
C VAL A 536 12.17 22.60 -20.28
N ALA A 537 12.76 22.53 -19.09
CA ALA A 537 13.50 23.60 -18.44
C ALA A 537 14.69 24.07 -19.27
N ALA A 538 15.47 23.15 -19.87
CA ALA A 538 16.59 23.51 -20.74
C ALA A 538 16.16 24.40 -21.92
N GLY A 539 14.95 24.20 -22.46
CA GLY A 539 14.40 25.06 -23.51
C GLY A 539 13.97 26.45 -23.01
N LEU A 540 13.53 26.56 -21.75
CA LEU A 540 13.07 27.82 -21.13
C LEU A 540 14.22 28.67 -20.57
N LEU A 541 15.21 28.02 -19.99
CA LEU A 541 16.32 28.66 -19.30
C LEU A 541 17.47 29.00 -20.25
N GLY A 542 17.53 28.35 -21.41
CA GLY A 542 18.55 28.58 -22.43
C GLY A 542 19.96 28.23 -21.94
N GLU A 543 20.97 28.92 -22.47
CA GLU A 543 22.39 28.65 -22.17
C GLU A 543 22.87 29.27 -20.86
N GLN A 544 22.03 30.06 -20.16
CA GLN A 544 22.43 30.78 -18.94
C GLN A 544 22.67 29.85 -17.75
N ILE A 545 22.00 28.70 -17.70
CA ILE A 545 22.06 27.76 -16.58
C ILE A 545 22.12 26.33 -17.11
N GLN A 546 23.01 25.52 -16.54
CA GLN A 546 23.11 24.11 -16.91
C GLN A 546 22.05 23.30 -16.18
N VAL A 547 21.13 22.68 -16.92
CA VAL A 547 20.09 21.83 -16.36
C VAL A 547 20.45 20.36 -16.56
N THR A 548 20.46 19.59 -15.48
CA THR A 548 20.71 18.14 -15.51
C THR A 548 19.70 17.42 -14.63
N SER A 549 19.47 16.14 -14.92
CA SER A 549 18.66 15.25 -14.08
C SER A 549 19.40 13.93 -13.86
N SER A 550 19.34 13.38 -12.66
CA SER A 550 19.86 12.04 -12.39
C SER A 550 19.09 11.38 -11.25
N THR A 551 19.18 10.06 -11.14
CA THR A 551 18.67 9.32 -9.99
C THR A 551 19.48 9.68 -8.74
N ALA A 552 18.83 9.71 -7.59
CA ALA A 552 19.46 10.05 -6.31
C ALA A 552 20.69 9.18 -6.02
N THR A 553 20.57 7.87 -6.24
CA THR A 553 21.64 6.90 -5.98
C THR A 553 22.90 7.18 -6.79
N GLU A 554 22.76 7.49 -8.08
CA GLU A 554 23.90 7.83 -8.96
C GLU A 554 24.62 9.10 -8.51
N ILE A 555 23.89 10.14 -8.08
CA ILE A 555 24.50 11.37 -7.56
C ILE A 555 25.27 11.07 -6.27
N SER A 556 24.68 10.31 -5.35
CA SER A 556 25.31 10.00 -4.06
C SER A 556 26.53 9.07 -4.19
N ALA A 557 26.59 8.26 -5.25
CA ALA A 557 27.70 7.34 -5.54
C ALA A 557 28.84 8.02 -6.31
N ALA A 558 28.56 9.11 -7.01
CA ALA A 558 29.55 9.84 -7.79
C ALA A 558 30.50 10.67 -6.90
N PRO A 559 31.75 10.91 -7.34
CA PRO A 559 32.63 11.87 -6.68
C PRO A 559 32.04 13.28 -6.79
N LEU A 560 31.53 13.81 -5.68
CA LEU A 560 30.96 15.14 -5.62
C LEU A 560 32.06 16.23 -5.50
N PRO A 561 31.90 17.39 -6.16
CA PRO A 561 32.75 18.55 -5.95
C PRO A 561 32.82 18.96 -4.47
N GLN A 562 33.92 19.60 -4.07
CA GLN A 562 34.07 20.11 -2.69
C GLN A 562 33.06 21.21 -2.34
N SER A 563 32.60 21.97 -3.33
CA SER A 563 31.63 23.05 -3.17
C SER A 563 30.57 22.97 -4.25
N LEU A 564 29.31 23.15 -3.84
CA LEU A 564 28.12 23.19 -4.69
C LEU A 564 27.32 24.48 -4.49
N LYS A 565 27.97 25.55 -4.03
CA LYS A 565 27.34 26.88 -3.82
C LYS A 565 26.75 27.52 -5.08
N ASP A 566 27.14 27.05 -6.25
CA ASP A 566 26.63 27.46 -7.57
C ASP A 566 25.48 26.56 -8.08
N THR A 567 25.01 25.62 -7.25
CA THR A 567 24.03 24.61 -7.63
C THR A 567 22.70 24.80 -6.89
N LEU A 568 21.61 24.78 -7.66
CA LEU A 568 20.24 24.62 -7.17
C LEU A 568 19.80 23.17 -7.41
N VAL A 569 19.43 22.48 -6.35
CA VAL A 569 18.90 21.11 -6.41
C VAL A 569 17.40 21.16 -6.31
N ILE A 570 16.70 20.52 -7.25
CA ILE A 570 15.25 20.33 -7.21
C ILE A 570 15.01 18.85 -6.89
N ALA A 571 14.60 18.57 -5.65
CA ALA A 571 14.37 17.21 -5.17
C ALA A 571 12.90 16.83 -5.30
N VAL A 572 12.60 15.73 -5.99
CA VAL A 572 11.22 15.29 -6.29
C VAL A 572 10.94 13.97 -5.58
N SER A 573 9.89 13.93 -4.76
CA SER A 573 9.44 12.71 -4.07
C SER A 573 7.96 12.82 -3.68
N GLN A 574 7.14 11.80 -3.99
CA GLN A 574 5.73 11.78 -3.58
C GLN A 574 5.60 11.74 -2.05
N SER A 575 6.26 10.78 -1.39
CA SER A 575 6.16 10.58 0.06
C SER A 575 7.00 11.57 0.87
N GLY A 576 8.04 12.14 0.25
CA GLY A 576 9.08 12.94 0.90
C GLY A 576 9.90 12.16 1.94
N SER A 577 9.75 10.84 2.05
CA SER A 577 10.47 9.96 2.97
C SER A 577 11.42 8.98 2.27
N THR A 578 11.57 9.07 0.94
CA THR A 578 12.48 8.21 0.17
C THR A 578 13.91 8.34 0.69
N THR A 579 14.45 7.29 1.30
CA THR A 579 15.74 7.30 2.00
C THR A 579 16.90 7.77 1.12
N ASP A 580 17.04 7.19 -0.08
CA ASP A 580 18.13 7.53 -0.99
C ASP A 580 18.06 9.00 -1.46
N THR A 581 16.86 9.52 -1.73
CA THR A 581 16.65 10.92 -2.10
C THR A 581 17.02 11.85 -0.96
N ASN A 582 16.52 11.59 0.25
CA ASN A 582 16.81 12.41 1.43
C ASN A 582 18.31 12.43 1.75
N ARG A 583 18.97 11.27 1.76
CA ARG A 583 20.41 11.15 1.95
C ARG A 583 21.19 11.94 0.88
N THR A 584 20.77 11.85 -0.38
CA THR A 584 21.42 12.59 -1.47
C THR A 584 21.28 14.10 -1.27
N VAL A 585 20.10 14.57 -0.87
CA VAL A 585 19.86 15.99 -0.57
C VAL A 585 20.75 16.46 0.58
N ASP A 586 20.86 15.70 1.67
CA ASP A 586 21.74 16.02 2.79
C ASP A 586 23.20 16.18 2.33
N LEU A 587 23.71 15.23 1.53
CA LEU A 587 25.08 15.28 0.97
C LEU A 587 25.35 16.52 0.10
N LEU A 588 24.36 16.97 -0.68
CA LEU A 588 24.48 18.13 -1.55
C LEU A 588 24.39 19.44 -0.73
N ARG A 589 23.52 19.49 0.27
CA ARG A 589 23.37 20.63 1.19
C ARG A 589 24.61 20.87 2.03
N GLU A 590 25.23 19.81 2.55
CA GLU A 590 26.50 19.88 3.29
C GLU A 590 27.62 20.55 2.47
N ARG A 591 27.52 20.53 1.13
CA ARG A 591 28.46 21.17 0.20
C ARG A 591 28.02 22.57 -0.25
N GLY A 592 26.92 23.09 0.30
CA GLY A 592 26.42 24.44 0.08
C GLY A 592 25.41 24.61 -1.07
N ALA A 593 24.85 23.51 -1.61
CA ALA A 593 23.79 23.61 -2.61
C ALA A 593 22.52 24.23 -2.03
N ALA A 594 21.84 25.07 -2.83
CA ALA A 594 20.47 25.49 -2.54
C ALA A 594 19.50 24.36 -2.90
N THR A 595 18.37 24.25 -2.21
CA THR A 595 17.43 23.14 -2.40
C THR A 595 15.99 23.59 -2.44
N VAL A 596 15.25 23.13 -3.45
CA VAL A 596 13.80 23.21 -3.53
C VAL A 596 13.23 21.80 -3.61
N ALA A 597 12.21 21.49 -2.82
CA ALA A 597 11.55 20.18 -2.84
C ALA A 597 10.19 20.25 -3.54
N ILE A 598 9.92 19.29 -4.42
CA ILE A 598 8.58 19.02 -4.96
C ILE A 598 8.06 17.76 -4.26
N VAL A 599 7.11 17.95 -3.35
CA VAL A 599 6.59 16.88 -2.48
C VAL A 599 5.09 16.93 -2.38
N ASN A 600 4.47 15.78 -2.12
CA ASN A 600 3.05 15.76 -1.81
C ASN A 600 2.81 15.92 -0.31
N ARG A 601 3.55 15.22 0.55
CA ARG A 601 3.27 15.23 2.00
C ARG A 601 3.90 16.44 2.72
N ARG A 602 3.06 17.28 3.34
CA ARG A 602 3.45 18.52 4.05
C ARG A 602 4.50 18.32 5.15
N ASP A 603 4.31 17.34 6.03
CA ASP A 603 5.22 17.08 7.15
C ASP A 603 6.33 16.04 6.86
N SER A 604 6.64 15.84 5.58
CA SER A 604 7.66 14.88 5.17
C SER A 604 9.08 15.34 5.55
N ASP A 605 9.98 14.38 5.69
CA ASP A 605 11.35 14.69 6.08
C ASP A 605 12.07 15.53 5.00
N LEU A 606 11.75 15.32 3.71
CA LEU A 606 12.30 16.12 2.62
C LEU A 606 11.79 17.57 2.68
N ALA A 607 10.51 17.79 3.01
CA ALA A 607 9.95 19.14 3.18
C ALA A 607 10.72 19.91 4.27
N LYS A 608 11.00 19.27 5.41
CA LYS A 608 11.75 19.87 6.53
C LYS A 608 13.21 20.21 6.19
N ARG A 609 13.79 19.57 5.18
CA ARG A 609 15.19 19.75 4.76
C ARG A 609 15.38 20.84 3.71
N ALA A 610 14.37 21.10 2.89
CA ALA A 610 14.48 21.98 1.74
C ALA A 610 14.46 23.47 2.13
N ASP A 611 15.06 24.32 1.29
CA ASP A 611 15.01 25.78 1.50
C ASP A 611 13.72 26.39 0.92
N GLY A 612 13.16 25.78 -0.13
CA GLY A 612 11.84 26.09 -0.68
C GLY A 612 11.03 24.83 -0.96
N ILE A 613 9.70 24.92 -0.93
CA ILE A 613 8.83 23.74 -1.02
C ILE A 613 7.65 24.00 -1.96
N VAL A 614 7.51 23.18 -3.00
CA VAL A 614 6.37 23.20 -3.92
C VAL A 614 5.51 21.97 -3.66
N TYR A 615 4.34 22.17 -3.06
CA TYR A 615 3.40 21.08 -2.83
C TYR A 615 2.67 20.69 -4.12
N THR A 616 2.64 19.39 -4.41
CA THR A 616 1.78 18.80 -5.44
C THR A 616 0.36 18.59 -4.91
N SER A 617 -0.60 18.57 -5.84
CA SER A 617 -2.03 18.42 -5.54
C SER A 617 -2.46 19.42 -4.47
N ASP A 618 -2.91 18.94 -3.32
CA ASP A 618 -3.29 19.74 -2.17
C ASP A 618 -2.45 19.48 -0.91
N GLY A 619 -1.40 18.67 -1.04
CA GLY A 619 -0.49 18.34 0.05
C GLY A 619 -0.87 17.09 0.87
N ARG A 620 -1.93 16.38 0.46
CA ARG A 620 -2.55 15.27 1.21
C ARG A 620 -2.82 14.03 0.34
N ASP A 621 -2.88 14.21 -0.97
CA ASP A 621 -3.18 13.17 -1.96
C ASP A 621 -2.43 11.84 -1.75
N VAL A 622 -3.16 10.76 -1.42
CA VAL A 622 -2.56 9.43 -1.15
C VAL A 622 -2.57 8.58 -2.42
N GLU A 623 -1.43 7.98 -2.75
CA GLU A 623 -1.37 6.86 -3.71
C GLU A 623 -1.46 5.55 -2.90
N MET A 624 -2.58 4.85 -3.09
CA MET A 624 -2.87 3.54 -2.50
C MET A 624 -2.25 2.43 -3.35
N ALA A 625 -2.21 2.59 -4.67
CA ALA A 625 -1.47 1.69 -5.53
C ALA A 625 0.04 1.89 -5.36
N VAL A 626 0.81 0.79 -5.37
CA VAL A 626 2.27 0.85 -5.26
C VAL A 626 2.91 1.53 -6.48
N ALA A 627 2.35 1.30 -7.67
CA ALA A 627 2.84 1.91 -8.90
C ALA A 627 2.31 3.35 -9.02
N SER A 628 3.22 4.33 -8.92
CA SER A 628 2.87 5.76 -9.00
C SER A 628 2.25 6.15 -10.36
N THR A 629 1.23 7.00 -10.33
CA THR A 629 0.51 7.51 -11.51
C THR A 629 0.20 9.00 -11.38
N LYS A 630 -0.83 9.40 -10.61
CA LYS A 630 -1.23 10.81 -10.43
C LYS A 630 -0.10 11.71 -9.94
N ALA A 631 0.78 11.19 -9.07
CA ALA A 631 1.92 11.96 -8.57
C ALA A 631 2.89 12.35 -9.68
N PHE A 632 3.09 11.52 -10.71
CA PHE A 632 3.93 11.86 -11.86
C PHE A 632 3.46 13.14 -12.56
N TYR A 633 2.17 13.23 -12.88
CA TYR A 633 1.59 14.37 -13.59
C TYR A 633 1.65 15.66 -12.76
N ALA A 634 1.35 15.54 -11.47
CA ALA A 634 1.45 16.66 -10.53
C ALA A 634 2.90 17.14 -10.37
N GLN A 635 3.86 16.23 -10.24
CA GLN A 635 5.30 16.56 -10.18
C GLN A 635 5.78 17.26 -11.45
N VAL A 636 5.37 16.77 -12.63
CA VAL A 636 5.70 17.40 -13.92
C VAL A 636 5.12 18.81 -14.00
N ALA A 637 3.84 19.00 -13.61
CA ALA A 637 3.21 20.33 -13.57
C ALA A 637 3.96 21.30 -12.65
N ALA A 638 4.23 20.89 -11.40
CA ALA A 638 4.97 21.69 -10.43
C ALA A 638 6.38 22.05 -10.94
N GLY A 639 7.09 21.08 -11.52
CA GLY A 639 8.43 21.29 -12.06
C GLY A 639 8.46 22.25 -13.26
N ILE A 640 7.45 22.20 -14.13
CA ILE A 640 7.33 23.13 -15.26
C ILE A 640 7.07 24.56 -14.76
N LEU A 641 6.18 24.74 -13.78
CA LEU A 641 5.92 26.06 -13.16
C LEU A 641 7.17 26.62 -12.46
N LEU A 642 7.89 25.77 -11.72
CA LEU A 642 9.14 26.15 -11.08
C LEU A 642 10.22 26.54 -12.10
N SER A 643 10.34 25.80 -13.20
CA SER A 643 11.26 26.12 -14.29
C SER A 643 10.95 27.48 -14.91
N TRP A 644 9.67 27.85 -14.98
CA TRP A 644 9.22 29.14 -15.48
C TRP A 644 9.63 30.28 -14.53
N GLU A 645 9.39 30.14 -13.23
CA GLU A 645 9.84 31.13 -12.23
C GLU A 645 11.36 31.29 -12.17
N ILE A 646 12.11 30.20 -12.36
CA ILE A 646 13.57 30.28 -12.48
C ILE A 646 13.95 31.10 -13.71
N ALA A 647 13.26 30.92 -14.85
CA ALA A 647 13.50 31.72 -16.06
C ALA A 647 13.27 33.21 -15.80
N HIS A 648 12.20 33.57 -15.07
CA HIS A 648 11.95 34.96 -14.68
C HIS A 648 12.99 35.52 -13.72
N ALA A 649 13.45 34.73 -12.75
CA ALA A 649 14.51 35.16 -11.85
C ALA A 649 15.84 35.40 -12.59
N LEU A 650 16.09 34.70 -13.70
CA LEU A 650 17.22 34.96 -14.61
C LEU A 650 17.01 36.19 -15.52
N GLY A 651 15.85 36.83 -15.49
CA GLY A 651 15.53 37.98 -16.33
C GLY A 651 15.06 37.63 -17.74
N ASN A 652 14.65 36.38 -17.99
CA ASN A 652 14.01 36.02 -19.27
C ASN A 652 12.60 36.62 -19.30
N GLU A 653 12.31 37.46 -20.30
CA GLU A 653 10.97 38.01 -20.46
C GLU A 653 10.01 36.97 -21.10
N PRO A 654 8.75 36.92 -20.65
CA PRO A 654 7.78 35.98 -21.21
C PRO A 654 7.36 36.42 -22.62
N GLY A 655 7.61 35.57 -23.61
CA GLY A 655 7.18 35.77 -25.00
C GLY A 655 5.85 35.08 -25.33
N SER A 656 5.45 35.15 -26.61
CA SER A 656 4.21 34.54 -27.11
C SER A 656 4.23 33.00 -27.10
N ALA A 657 5.41 32.38 -27.15
CA ALA A 657 5.54 30.92 -27.11
C ALA A 657 5.33 30.38 -25.69
N GLU A 658 5.76 31.16 -24.70
CA GLU A 658 5.62 30.90 -23.27
C GLU A 658 4.16 30.97 -22.82
N ASP A 659 3.40 31.95 -23.33
CA ASP A 659 1.94 32.05 -23.14
C ASP A 659 1.22 30.80 -23.70
N GLY A 660 1.62 30.33 -24.89
CA GLY A 660 1.07 29.13 -25.51
C GLY A 660 1.25 27.86 -24.68
N MET A 661 2.41 27.70 -24.03
CA MET A 661 2.69 26.54 -23.18
C MET A 661 1.89 26.58 -21.87
N LEU A 662 1.76 27.73 -21.21
CA LEU A 662 0.94 27.86 -19.99
C LEU A 662 -0.55 27.63 -20.27
N ARG A 663 -1.07 28.12 -21.41
CA ARG A 663 -2.42 27.78 -21.88
C ARG A 663 -2.56 26.28 -22.16
N GLY A 664 -1.55 25.69 -22.78
CA GLY A 664 -1.46 24.24 -22.99
C GLY A 664 -1.52 23.47 -21.68
N LEU A 665 -0.78 23.91 -20.66
CA LEU A 665 -0.74 23.27 -19.33
C LEU A 665 -2.09 23.33 -18.62
N ARG A 666 -2.85 24.43 -18.74
CA ARG A 666 -4.24 24.50 -18.24
C ARG A 666 -5.17 23.55 -18.99
N SER A 667 -4.99 23.44 -20.32
CA SER A 667 -5.85 22.63 -21.19
C SER A 667 -5.60 21.13 -21.00
N ILE A 668 -4.36 20.73 -20.69
CA ILE A 668 -3.97 19.33 -20.60
C ILE A 668 -4.72 18.57 -19.50
N CYS A 669 -5.16 19.26 -18.44
CA CYS A 669 -5.98 18.65 -17.40
C CYS A 669 -7.35 18.20 -17.93
N GLY A 670 -7.90 18.87 -18.96
CA GLY A 670 -9.10 18.40 -19.66
C GLY A 670 -8.77 17.23 -20.59
N GLN A 671 -7.67 17.35 -21.33
CA GLN A 671 -7.20 16.34 -22.29
C GLN A 671 -6.83 15.00 -21.61
N LEU A 672 -6.30 15.02 -20.39
CA LEU A 672 -6.07 13.80 -19.59
C LEU A 672 -7.39 13.05 -19.31
N ARG A 673 -8.48 13.78 -19.03
CA ARG A 673 -9.81 13.16 -18.86
C ARG A 673 -10.32 12.56 -20.17
N GLU A 674 -10.05 13.22 -21.30
CA GLU A 674 -10.39 12.70 -22.62
C GLU A 674 -9.61 11.40 -22.94
N VAL A 675 -8.31 11.33 -22.61
CA VAL A 675 -7.53 10.09 -22.73
C VAL A 675 -8.10 8.98 -21.85
N TYR A 676 -8.47 9.28 -20.59
CA TYR A 676 -9.15 8.31 -19.73
C TYR A 676 -10.51 7.86 -20.29
N GLY A 677 -11.24 8.77 -20.94
CA GLY A 677 -12.48 8.44 -21.67
C GLY A 677 -12.29 7.45 -22.82
N GLN A 678 -11.06 7.31 -23.34
CA GLN A 678 -10.72 6.35 -24.40
C GLN A 678 -10.28 4.97 -23.89
N ARG A 679 -10.43 4.69 -22.59
CA ARG A 679 -9.97 3.45 -21.95
C ARG A 679 -10.46 2.16 -22.64
N ASP A 680 -11.69 2.12 -23.14
CA ASP A 680 -12.24 0.93 -23.84
C ASP A 680 -11.52 0.67 -25.18
N ARG A 681 -11.07 1.73 -25.87
CA ARG A 681 -10.25 1.60 -27.08
C ARG A 681 -8.86 1.07 -26.71
N ILE A 682 -8.25 1.65 -25.69
CA ILE A 682 -6.92 1.25 -25.23
C ILE A 682 -6.92 -0.20 -24.74
N GLU A 683 -7.96 -0.62 -24.01
CA GLU A 683 -8.16 -2.00 -23.57
C GLU A 683 -8.22 -2.97 -24.76
N ARG A 684 -8.98 -2.63 -25.80
CA ARG A 684 -9.07 -3.46 -27.01
C ARG A 684 -7.72 -3.63 -27.72
N VAL A 685 -6.92 -2.57 -27.78
CA VAL A 685 -5.56 -2.65 -28.36
C VAL A 685 -4.69 -3.52 -27.47
N ALA A 686 -4.62 -3.26 -26.16
CA ALA A 686 -3.83 -4.04 -25.21
C ALA A 686 -4.15 -5.54 -25.25
N ARG A 687 -5.44 -5.91 -25.24
CA ARG A 687 -5.92 -7.30 -25.32
C ARG A 687 -5.52 -8.01 -26.62
N ARG A 688 -5.37 -7.30 -27.73
CA ARG A 688 -4.93 -7.89 -29.01
C ARG A 688 -3.43 -8.09 -29.07
N THR A 689 -2.66 -7.25 -28.38
CA THR A 689 -1.21 -7.12 -28.64
C THR A 689 -0.33 -7.70 -27.54
N PHE A 690 -0.85 -7.88 -26.30
CA PHE A 690 -0.01 -8.25 -25.16
C PHE A 690 0.74 -9.58 -25.35
N HIS A 691 0.19 -10.55 -26.09
CA HIS A 691 0.67 -11.94 -26.20
C HIS A 691 2.16 -12.16 -26.56
N ARG A 692 2.86 -11.15 -27.10
CA ARG A 692 4.29 -11.25 -27.44
C ARG A 692 5.14 -11.56 -26.20
N ARG A 693 6.23 -12.29 -26.40
CA ARG A 693 7.19 -12.62 -25.33
C ARG A 693 8.13 -11.47 -25.02
N ALA A 694 8.67 -10.84 -26.06
CA ALA A 694 9.59 -9.69 -25.97
C ALA A 694 8.81 -8.39 -26.14
N TRP A 695 9.12 -7.41 -25.29
CA TRP A 695 8.41 -6.13 -25.20
C TRP A 695 9.43 -4.99 -25.22
N SER A 696 9.10 -3.91 -25.90
CA SER A 696 9.92 -2.70 -25.99
C SER A 696 9.05 -1.46 -26.04
N VAL A 697 9.55 -0.35 -25.51
CA VAL A 697 8.90 0.96 -25.64
C VAL A 697 9.89 1.93 -26.27
N ILE A 698 9.47 2.64 -27.30
CA ILE A 698 10.33 3.57 -28.02
C ILE A 698 9.72 4.96 -28.10
N GLY A 699 10.59 5.97 -28.15
CA GLY A 699 10.21 7.37 -28.35
C GLY A 699 11.42 8.22 -28.69
N SER A 700 11.19 9.41 -29.23
CA SER A 700 12.26 10.36 -29.57
C SER A 700 12.00 11.73 -28.92
N GLY A 701 13.08 12.44 -28.57
CA GLY A 701 12.96 13.72 -27.85
C GLY A 701 12.17 13.55 -26.55
N LEU A 702 11.21 14.43 -26.28
CA LEU A 702 10.37 14.35 -25.08
C LEU A 702 9.56 13.05 -24.96
N ASN A 703 9.25 12.37 -26.07
CA ASN A 703 8.56 11.07 -26.02
C ASN A 703 9.41 9.94 -25.43
N GLN A 704 10.74 10.11 -25.30
CA GLN A 704 11.55 9.17 -24.51
C GLN A 704 11.19 9.19 -23.02
N VAL A 705 10.63 10.28 -22.50
CA VAL A 705 10.17 10.37 -21.11
C VAL A 705 8.96 9.46 -20.93
N ALA A 706 7.99 9.54 -21.85
CA ALA A 706 6.85 8.62 -21.89
C ALA A 706 7.30 7.16 -22.08
N ALA A 707 8.30 6.91 -22.92
CA ALA A 707 8.85 5.57 -23.11
C ALA A 707 9.53 5.01 -21.85
N ALA A 708 10.34 5.83 -21.17
CA ALA A 708 11.01 5.46 -19.93
C ALA A 708 10.02 5.15 -18.80
N GLU A 709 8.97 5.96 -18.68
CA GLU A 709 7.88 5.71 -17.72
C GLU A 709 7.08 4.46 -18.10
N GLY A 710 6.81 4.24 -19.39
CA GLY A 710 6.14 3.05 -19.88
C GLY A 710 6.87 1.77 -19.57
N ARG A 711 8.20 1.76 -19.67
CA ARG A 711 9.00 0.63 -19.21
C ARG A 711 8.81 0.35 -17.73
N ILE A 712 8.80 1.38 -16.89
CA ILE A 712 8.58 1.20 -15.44
C ILE A 712 7.20 0.58 -15.21
N LYS A 713 6.12 1.17 -15.75
CA LYS A 713 4.76 0.65 -15.53
C LYS A 713 4.54 -0.74 -16.13
N LEU A 714 5.02 -1.02 -17.33
CA LEU A 714 4.91 -2.36 -17.93
C LEU A 714 5.73 -3.39 -17.12
N SER A 715 6.91 -3.03 -16.62
CA SER A 715 7.69 -3.94 -15.76
C SER A 715 7.04 -4.15 -14.39
N GLU A 716 6.54 -3.10 -13.74
CA GLU A 716 5.87 -3.16 -12.43
C GLU A 716 4.55 -3.92 -12.49
N LEU A 717 3.74 -3.70 -13.53
CA LEU A 717 2.39 -4.25 -13.60
C LEU A 717 2.32 -5.57 -14.38
N CYS A 718 3.18 -5.79 -15.37
CA CYS A 718 3.13 -7.00 -16.22
C CYS A 718 4.24 -8.02 -15.88
N TYR A 719 5.19 -7.67 -15.01
CA TYR A 719 6.36 -8.48 -14.66
C TYR A 719 7.17 -8.91 -15.89
N LYS A 720 7.31 -8.00 -16.85
CA LYS A 720 8.11 -8.19 -18.07
C LYS A 720 9.39 -7.37 -18.01
N THR A 721 10.46 -7.97 -18.50
CA THR A 721 11.64 -7.20 -18.90
C THR A 721 11.30 -6.46 -20.18
N VAL A 722 11.34 -5.13 -20.13
CA VAL A 722 10.99 -4.26 -21.25
C VAL A 722 12.20 -3.41 -21.59
N SER A 723 12.61 -3.39 -22.86
CA SER A 723 13.65 -2.48 -23.34
C SER A 723 13.08 -1.08 -23.61
N VAL A 724 13.93 -0.06 -23.49
CA VAL A 724 13.62 1.32 -23.89
C VAL A 724 14.72 1.84 -24.78
N ASP A 725 14.32 2.28 -25.96
CA ASP A 725 15.23 2.77 -26.99
C ASP A 725 14.74 4.08 -27.57
N ALA A 726 15.66 4.86 -28.15
CA ALA A 726 15.26 5.86 -29.12
C ALA A 726 14.69 5.17 -30.37
N VAL A 727 13.77 5.82 -31.09
CA VAL A 727 13.14 5.23 -32.28
C VAL A 727 14.19 4.69 -33.28
N GLU A 728 15.23 5.48 -33.54
CA GLU A 728 16.29 5.09 -34.49
C GLU A 728 17.22 4.02 -33.95
N ASP A 729 17.40 3.89 -32.64
CA ASP A 729 18.34 2.92 -32.06
C ASP A 729 17.77 1.49 -32.13
N LYS A 730 16.45 1.33 -32.17
CA LYS A 730 15.78 0.02 -32.20
C LYS A 730 16.24 -0.86 -33.36
N LYS A 731 16.51 -0.27 -34.55
CA LYS A 731 17.03 -1.02 -35.71
C LYS A 731 18.50 -1.43 -35.54
N HIS A 732 19.24 -0.79 -34.63
CA HIS A 732 20.66 -1.04 -34.39
C HIS A 732 20.93 -2.02 -33.24
N ILE A 733 19.95 -2.25 -32.36
CA ILE A 733 20.14 -3.03 -31.13
C ILE A 733 19.44 -4.40 -31.23
N ASP A 734 18.11 -4.45 -31.31
CA ASP A 734 17.33 -5.68 -31.12
C ASP A 734 16.09 -5.78 -32.06
N LEU A 735 16.24 -5.35 -33.32
CA LEU A 735 15.19 -5.44 -34.36
C LEU A 735 14.64 -6.86 -34.55
N SER A 736 15.47 -7.88 -34.36
CA SER A 736 15.12 -9.29 -34.54
C SER A 736 14.38 -9.92 -33.35
N ALA A 737 14.02 -9.13 -32.32
CA ALA A 737 13.35 -9.64 -31.12
C ALA A 737 11.86 -10.03 -31.35
N GLU A 738 11.27 -9.67 -32.49
CA GLU A 738 9.84 -9.86 -32.81
C GLU A 738 8.92 -9.40 -31.66
N ALA A 739 9.25 -8.22 -31.12
CA ALA A 739 8.67 -7.70 -29.91
C ALA A 739 7.31 -7.03 -30.16
N LEU A 740 6.51 -6.92 -29.09
CA LEU A 740 5.55 -5.83 -28.98
C LEU A 740 6.34 -4.53 -28.82
N VAL A 741 6.11 -3.56 -29.70
CA VAL A 741 6.81 -2.27 -29.70
C VAL A 741 5.80 -1.16 -29.47
N LEU A 742 5.76 -0.61 -28.25
CA LEU A 742 4.92 0.54 -27.94
C LEU A 742 5.65 1.84 -28.33
N ILE A 743 5.07 2.63 -29.22
CA ILE A 743 5.71 3.78 -29.86
C ILE A 743 5.05 5.07 -29.36
N CYS A 744 5.79 5.90 -28.63
CA CYS A 744 5.33 7.20 -28.15
C CYS A 744 5.68 8.30 -29.18
N ALA A 745 4.67 8.93 -29.76
CA ALA A 745 4.82 9.90 -30.85
C ALA A 745 3.85 11.10 -30.79
N ALA A 746 3.33 11.45 -29.61
CA ALA A 746 2.50 12.64 -29.41
C ALA A 746 3.33 13.93 -29.49
N GLY A 747 2.72 15.02 -29.98
CA GLY A 747 3.38 16.31 -30.20
C GLY A 747 4.46 16.29 -31.30
N THR A 748 4.45 15.31 -32.20
CA THR A 748 5.50 15.18 -33.23
C THR A 748 5.27 16.14 -34.40
N SER A 749 6.34 16.63 -35.02
CA SER A 749 6.24 17.44 -36.26
C SER A 749 5.94 16.56 -37.48
N PRO A 750 5.39 17.13 -38.58
CA PRO A 750 5.17 16.39 -39.81
C PRO A 750 6.42 15.69 -40.36
N LEU A 751 7.60 16.32 -40.21
CA LEU A 751 8.88 15.73 -40.61
C LEU A 751 9.21 14.48 -39.78
N GLN A 752 9.11 14.60 -38.45
CA GLN A 752 9.33 13.47 -37.54
C GLN A 752 8.35 12.32 -37.79
N ARG A 753 7.09 12.62 -38.13
CA ARG A 753 6.10 11.61 -38.49
C ARG A 753 6.48 10.85 -39.76
N ALA A 754 6.93 11.57 -40.79
CA ALA A 754 7.37 10.95 -42.04
C ALA A 754 8.56 9.99 -41.84
N ASP A 755 9.50 10.34 -40.96
CA ASP A 755 10.62 9.45 -40.63
C ASP A 755 10.19 8.27 -39.76
N LEU A 756 9.34 8.50 -38.75
CA LEU A 756 8.77 7.42 -37.94
C LEU A 756 7.96 6.42 -38.78
N GLY A 757 7.25 6.86 -39.82
CA GLY A 757 6.52 5.97 -40.73
C GLY A 757 7.42 4.96 -41.43
N LYS A 758 8.65 5.35 -41.78
CA LYS A 758 9.65 4.44 -42.37
C LYS A 758 10.11 3.41 -41.34
N GLU A 759 10.35 3.84 -40.10
CA GLU A 759 10.79 2.96 -39.02
C GLU A 759 9.70 1.94 -38.63
N ILE A 760 8.43 2.35 -38.58
CA ILE A 760 7.30 1.43 -38.35
C ILE A 760 7.23 0.35 -39.44
N ALA A 761 7.38 0.74 -40.72
CA ALA A 761 7.38 -0.23 -41.81
C ALA A 761 8.53 -1.25 -41.70
N ILE A 762 9.71 -0.80 -41.24
CA ILE A 762 10.85 -1.69 -40.96
C ILE A 762 10.53 -2.64 -39.81
N LEU A 763 9.99 -2.15 -38.69
CA LEU A 763 9.60 -2.98 -37.54
C LEU A 763 8.64 -4.10 -37.97
N GLN A 764 7.59 -3.75 -38.72
CA GLN A 764 6.60 -4.70 -39.25
C GLN A 764 7.22 -5.73 -40.19
N ALA A 765 8.09 -5.30 -41.11
CA ALA A 765 8.78 -6.19 -42.05
C ALA A 765 9.66 -7.24 -41.34
N HIS A 766 10.09 -6.95 -40.11
CA HIS A 766 10.89 -7.83 -39.26
C HIS A 766 10.08 -8.56 -38.17
N GLY A 767 8.74 -8.61 -38.31
CA GLY A 767 7.88 -9.43 -37.45
C GLY A 767 7.52 -8.81 -36.09
N ASN A 768 7.96 -7.57 -35.82
CA ASN A 768 7.54 -6.82 -34.64
C ASN A 768 6.08 -6.38 -34.76
N LEU A 769 5.42 -6.23 -33.61
CA LEU A 769 4.05 -5.75 -33.51
C LEU A 769 4.05 -4.32 -32.95
N PRO A 770 4.03 -3.28 -33.80
CA PRO A 770 3.99 -1.91 -33.33
C PRO A 770 2.59 -1.54 -32.80
N VAL A 771 2.55 -0.78 -31.71
CA VAL A 771 1.38 -0.06 -31.20
C VAL A 771 1.75 1.41 -31.11
N LEU A 772 1.03 2.27 -31.81
CA LEU A 772 1.39 3.68 -31.93
C LEU A 772 0.52 4.57 -31.05
N ILE A 773 1.14 5.46 -30.28
CA ILE A 773 0.46 6.55 -29.57
C ILE A 773 0.81 7.86 -30.26
N THR A 774 -0.19 8.55 -30.82
CA THR A 774 0.01 9.76 -31.63
C THR A 774 -1.12 10.76 -31.44
N ASP A 775 -0.94 11.98 -31.92
CA ASP A 775 -1.95 13.05 -31.87
C ASP A 775 -3.18 12.66 -32.70
N GLU A 776 -4.38 13.03 -32.25
CA GLU A 776 -5.65 12.72 -32.91
C GLU A 776 -5.69 13.25 -34.35
N SER A 777 -5.21 14.46 -34.59
CA SER A 777 -5.10 15.04 -35.93
C SER A 777 -4.22 14.25 -36.90
N ALA A 778 -3.35 13.37 -36.40
CA ALA A 778 -2.45 12.54 -37.19
C ALA A 778 -2.83 11.05 -37.18
N ALA A 779 -3.88 10.64 -36.47
CA ALA A 779 -4.20 9.23 -36.27
C ALA A 779 -4.49 8.48 -37.59
N ASP A 780 -5.17 9.15 -38.52
CA ASP A 780 -5.54 8.59 -39.83
C ASP A 780 -4.38 8.59 -40.85
N ASP A 781 -3.25 9.25 -40.53
CA ASP A 781 -2.08 9.30 -41.42
C ASP A 781 -1.28 7.98 -41.42
N TRP A 782 -1.55 7.08 -40.46
CA TRP A 782 -0.74 5.89 -40.22
C TRP A 782 -1.32 4.63 -40.87
N PRO A 783 -0.53 3.86 -41.64
CA PRO A 783 -1.00 2.65 -42.32
C PRO A 783 -1.01 1.43 -41.38
N MET A 784 -1.57 1.56 -40.18
CA MET A 784 -1.65 0.47 -39.19
C MET A 784 -2.93 0.57 -38.35
N ASP A 785 -3.43 -0.58 -37.88
CA ASP A 785 -4.70 -0.64 -37.14
C ASP A 785 -4.56 -0.27 -35.65
N ASP A 786 -3.43 -0.64 -35.03
CA ASP A 786 -3.22 -0.53 -33.58
C ASP A 786 -2.67 0.87 -33.21
N VAL A 787 -3.50 1.89 -33.44
CA VAL A 787 -3.22 3.31 -33.12
C VAL A 787 -4.08 3.77 -31.95
N ILE A 788 -3.44 4.40 -30.97
CA ILE A 788 -4.04 5.11 -29.84
C ILE A 788 -3.89 6.61 -30.10
N ALA A 789 -5.02 7.26 -30.35
CA ALA A 789 -5.08 8.70 -30.62
C ALA A 789 -5.24 9.47 -29.29
N VAL A 790 -4.32 10.38 -28.99
CA VAL A 790 -4.45 11.30 -27.85
C VAL A 790 -4.82 12.71 -28.34
N PRO A 791 -5.52 13.53 -27.55
CA PRO A 791 -5.89 14.89 -27.98
C PRO A 791 -4.69 15.73 -28.39
N ASP A 792 -4.87 16.60 -29.39
CA ASP A 792 -3.83 17.52 -29.83
C ASP A 792 -3.43 18.51 -28.73
N ALA A 793 -2.17 18.45 -28.28
CA ALA A 793 -1.63 19.32 -27.24
C ALA A 793 -0.54 20.25 -27.76
N HIS A 794 -0.14 21.22 -26.93
CA HIS A 794 1.06 22.00 -27.20
C HIS A 794 2.27 21.06 -27.40
N ARG A 795 3.10 21.34 -28.41
CA ARG A 795 4.21 20.46 -28.85
C ARG A 795 5.10 19.98 -27.70
N SER A 796 5.45 20.87 -26.77
CA SER A 796 6.32 20.56 -25.63
C SER A 796 5.64 19.76 -24.51
N LEU A 797 4.33 19.51 -24.61
CA LEU A 797 3.52 18.87 -23.57
C LEU A 797 2.84 17.57 -24.04
N GLY A 798 2.76 17.28 -25.35
CA GLY A 798 2.08 16.09 -25.87
C GLY A 798 2.57 14.76 -25.30
N TRP A 799 3.86 14.68 -24.91
CA TRP A 799 4.42 13.50 -24.24
C TRP A 799 3.73 13.17 -22.91
N ILE A 800 3.13 14.15 -22.22
CA ILE A 800 2.36 13.93 -20.99
C ILE A 800 1.11 13.10 -21.30
N LEU A 801 0.41 13.40 -22.40
CA LEU A 801 -0.75 12.63 -22.85
C LEU A 801 -0.35 11.23 -23.35
N ALA A 802 0.81 11.12 -24.00
CA ALA A 802 1.36 9.82 -24.37
C ALA A 802 1.61 8.95 -23.11
N THR A 803 2.17 9.52 -22.04
CA THR A 803 2.33 8.81 -20.77
C THR A 803 1.00 8.32 -20.20
N ALA A 804 -0.08 9.11 -20.29
CA ALA A 804 -1.40 8.69 -19.82
C ALA A 804 -1.96 7.50 -20.60
N ALA A 805 -1.80 7.51 -21.93
CA ALA A 805 -2.14 6.36 -22.76
C ALA A 805 -1.30 5.13 -22.42
N VAL A 806 -0.01 5.31 -22.14
CA VAL A 806 0.91 4.24 -21.70
C VAL A 806 0.50 3.64 -20.35
N HIS A 807 0.11 4.47 -19.38
CA HIS A 807 -0.39 4.01 -18.07
C HIS A 807 -1.62 3.11 -18.23
N LEU A 808 -2.62 3.54 -19.02
CA LEU A 808 -3.81 2.75 -19.31
C LEU A 808 -3.47 1.46 -20.09
N PHE A 809 -2.61 1.55 -21.10
CA PHE A 809 -2.18 0.39 -21.87
C PHE A 809 -1.48 -0.65 -20.98
N SER A 810 -0.64 -0.19 -20.05
CA SER A 810 0.05 -1.06 -19.08
C SER A 810 -0.93 -1.74 -18.12
N TYR A 811 -1.91 -1.00 -17.60
CA TYR A 811 -2.98 -1.52 -16.76
C TYR A 811 -3.79 -2.62 -17.47
N TYR A 812 -4.23 -2.37 -18.70
CA TYR A 812 -5.02 -3.36 -19.45
C TYR A 812 -4.19 -4.56 -19.91
N CYS A 813 -2.91 -4.37 -20.21
CA CYS A 813 -1.98 -5.48 -20.40
C CYS A 813 -1.89 -6.36 -19.15
N ALA A 814 -1.73 -5.77 -17.97
CA ALA A 814 -1.65 -6.50 -16.70
C ALA A 814 -2.95 -7.29 -16.41
N ARG A 815 -4.12 -6.66 -16.59
CA ARG A 815 -5.42 -7.35 -16.48
C ARG A 815 -5.54 -8.52 -17.46
N SER A 816 -5.14 -8.31 -18.71
CA SER A 816 -5.21 -9.36 -19.73
C SER A 816 -4.31 -10.54 -19.39
N ILE A 817 -3.16 -10.31 -18.74
CA ILE A 817 -2.27 -11.39 -18.26
C ILE A 817 -2.88 -12.09 -17.04
N ASP A 818 -3.43 -11.34 -16.08
CA ASP A 818 -4.05 -11.91 -14.88
C ASP A 818 -5.24 -12.81 -15.22
N GLU A 819 -6.05 -12.41 -16.21
CA GLU A 819 -7.17 -13.19 -16.71
C GLU A 819 -6.75 -14.57 -17.24
N LEU A 820 -5.52 -14.73 -17.74
CA LEU A 820 -5.00 -16.03 -18.19
C LEU A 820 -4.87 -17.03 -17.02
N ALA A 821 -4.74 -16.54 -15.79
CA ALA A 821 -4.65 -17.39 -14.59
C ALA A 821 -5.99 -17.98 -14.18
N MET A 822 -7.11 -17.46 -14.70
CA MET A 822 -8.45 -17.73 -14.15
C MET A 822 -8.79 -19.23 -14.13
N ASP A 823 -8.52 -19.95 -15.21
CA ASP A 823 -8.79 -21.38 -15.29
C ASP A 823 -7.82 -22.21 -14.44
N ALA A 824 -6.54 -21.82 -14.34
CA ALA A 824 -5.60 -22.45 -13.42
C ALA A 824 -6.03 -22.25 -11.95
N ARG A 825 -6.51 -21.06 -11.58
CA ARG A 825 -7.03 -20.79 -10.23
C ARG A 825 -8.29 -21.60 -9.94
N ARG A 826 -9.19 -21.78 -10.92
CA ARG A 826 -10.39 -22.63 -10.77
C ARG A 826 -10.00 -24.08 -10.55
N ALA A 827 -9.07 -24.61 -11.34
CA ALA A 827 -8.56 -25.95 -11.15
C ALA A 827 -7.90 -26.12 -9.76
N LEU A 828 -7.14 -25.12 -9.30
CA LEU A 828 -6.53 -25.14 -7.97
C LEU A 828 -7.58 -25.09 -6.85
N ALA A 829 -8.62 -24.26 -6.97
CA ALA A 829 -9.71 -24.20 -5.98
C ALA A 829 -10.49 -25.52 -5.87
N GLU A 830 -10.76 -26.20 -6.99
CA GLU A 830 -11.36 -27.54 -7.00
C GLU A 830 -10.42 -28.61 -6.41
N LEU A 831 -9.10 -28.38 -6.47
CA LEU A 831 -8.08 -29.27 -5.88
C LEU A 831 -8.05 -29.10 -4.35
N GLU A 832 -8.10 -27.86 -3.86
CA GLU A 832 -8.23 -27.57 -2.43
C GLU A 832 -9.55 -28.15 -1.88
N THR A 833 -10.66 -28.02 -2.61
CA THR A 833 -11.95 -28.59 -2.21
C THR A 833 -11.90 -30.12 -2.14
N ALA A 834 -11.24 -30.77 -3.10
CA ALA A 834 -11.05 -32.22 -3.09
C ALA A 834 -10.23 -32.67 -1.88
N HIS A 835 -9.15 -31.94 -1.54
CA HIS A 835 -8.33 -32.20 -0.34
C HIS A 835 -9.14 -32.04 0.94
N ASP A 836 -9.87 -30.94 1.09
CA ASP A 836 -10.68 -30.65 2.28
C ASP A 836 -11.81 -31.68 2.51
N THR A 837 -12.33 -32.28 1.42
CA THR A 837 -13.42 -33.27 1.47
C THR A 837 -12.93 -34.72 1.42
N GLY A 838 -11.64 -34.97 1.19
CA GLY A 838 -11.08 -36.31 0.98
C GLY A 838 -11.56 -36.97 -0.31
N SER A 839 -11.91 -36.20 -1.34
CA SER A 839 -12.38 -36.71 -2.63
C SER A 839 -11.23 -37.19 -3.51
N GLU A 840 -11.36 -38.37 -4.14
CA GLU A 840 -10.35 -38.90 -5.07
C GLU A 840 -10.28 -38.10 -6.39
N LEU A 841 -9.06 -37.91 -6.90
CA LEU A 841 -8.83 -37.30 -8.21
C LEU A 841 -8.96 -38.33 -9.34
N GLY A 842 -9.77 -38.02 -10.35
CA GLY A 842 -9.95 -38.85 -11.54
C GLY A 842 -10.54 -38.07 -12.72
N PRO A 843 -10.93 -38.76 -13.81
CA PRO A 843 -11.45 -38.12 -15.03
C PRO A 843 -12.72 -37.29 -14.82
N GLU A 844 -13.50 -37.59 -13.78
CA GLU A 844 -14.76 -36.89 -13.43
C GLU A 844 -14.55 -35.75 -12.41
N TRP A 845 -13.31 -35.50 -11.97
CA TRP A 845 -13.03 -34.39 -11.04
C TRP A 845 -13.43 -33.05 -11.68
N PRO A 846 -14.20 -32.18 -10.99
CA PRO A 846 -14.68 -30.91 -11.55
C PRO A 846 -13.56 -30.01 -12.10
N GLY A 847 -12.35 -30.09 -11.55
CA GLY A 847 -11.17 -29.34 -12.00
C GLY A 847 -10.59 -29.79 -13.35
N VAL A 848 -11.01 -30.93 -13.92
CA VAL A 848 -10.56 -31.39 -15.25
C VAL A 848 -10.89 -30.38 -16.35
N LYS A 849 -12.11 -29.83 -16.33
CA LYS A 849 -12.57 -28.85 -17.33
C LYS A 849 -11.74 -27.56 -17.33
N PRO A 850 -11.57 -26.85 -16.20
CA PRO A 850 -10.72 -25.66 -16.16
C PRO A 850 -9.24 -25.99 -16.44
N LEU A 851 -8.70 -27.11 -15.95
CA LEU A 851 -7.33 -27.51 -16.25
C LEU A 851 -7.10 -27.71 -17.76
N LYS A 852 -8.06 -28.34 -18.46
CA LYS A 852 -8.00 -28.49 -19.92
C LYS A 852 -8.02 -27.13 -20.64
N ALA A 853 -8.94 -26.24 -20.28
CA ALA A 853 -9.03 -24.91 -20.87
C ALA A 853 -7.72 -24.12 -20.69
N PHE A 854 -7.12 -24.21 -19.49
CA PHE A 854 -5.83 -23.60 -19.21
C PHE A 854 -4.70 -24.18 -20.08
N LEU A 855 -4.66 -25.49 -20.28
CA LEU A 855 -3.66 -26.14 -21.14
C LEU A 855 -3.78 -25.75 -22.62
N GLU A 856 -5.01 -25.60 -23.12
CA GLU A 856 -5.27 -25.12 -24.49
C GLU A 856 -4.69 -23.71 -24.69
N LEU A 857 -4.81 -22.86 -23.67
CA LEU A 857 -4.24 -21.51 -23.68
C LEU A 857 -2.70 -21.53 -23.52
N ALA A 858 -2.19 -22.36 -22.62
CA ALA A 858 -0.77 -22.49 -22.33
C ALA A 858 0.04 -23.11 -23.48
N GLY A 859 -0.61 -23.90 -24.35
CA GLY A 859 -0.05 -24.43 -25.59
C GLY A 859 0.29 -23.35 -26.63
N GLY A 860 -0.13 -22.10 -26.40
CA GLY A 860 0.15 -20.93 -27.22
C GLY A 860 -1.08 -20.46 -27.99
N THR A 861 -1.17 -19.14 -28.22
CA THR A 861 -2.19 -18.57 -29.11
C THR A 861 -1.73 -18.65 -30.57
N PRO A 862 -2.65 -18.60 -31.55
CA PRO A 862 -2.30 -18.44 -32.97
C PRO A 862 -1.43 -17.20 -33.26
N ALA A 863 -1.40 -16.22 -32.35
CA ALA A 863 -0.63 -14.98 -32.44
C ALA A 863 0.77 -15.06 -31.79
N GLY A 864 1.13 -16.21 -31.20
CA GLY A 864 2.46 -16.50 -30.67
C GLY A 864 2.63 -16.22 -29.17
N GLY A 865 3.34 -17.13 -28.48
CA GLY A 865 3.77 -16.98 -27.08
C GLY A 865 2.84 -17.64 -26.05
N SER A 866 3.46 -18.25 -25.03
CA SER A 866 2.83 -18.63 -23.76
C SER A 866 3.57 -17.90 -22.64
N TYR A 867 2.81 -17.38 -21.66
CA TYR A 867 3.35 -16.76 -20.45
C TYR A 867 3.78 -17.78 -19.41
N VAL A 868 3.27 -19.01 -19.52
CA VAL A 868 3.68 -20.12 -18.68
C VAL A 868 4.99 -20.69 -19.22
N PRO A 869 5.99 -20.96 -18.37
CA PRO A 869 7.21 -21.64 -18.80
C PRO A 869 6.89 -22.94 -19.53
N SER A 870 7.55 -23.19 -20.66
CA SER A 870 7.29 -24.37 -21.49
C SER A 870 7.42 -25.68 -20.71
N THR A 871 8.32 -25.73 -19.72
CA THR A 871 8.51 -26.86 -18.82
C THR A 871 7.29 -27.09 -17.93
N THR A 872 6.76 -26.04 -17.28
CA THR A 872 5.56 -26.12 -16.45
C THR A 872 4.35 -26.53 -17.28
N ALA A 873 4.18 -25.97 -18.49
CA ALA A 873 3.09 -26.33 -19.39
C ALA A 873 3.15 -27.82 -19.81
N LEU A 874 4.35 -28.33 -20.13
CA LEU A 874 4.56 -29.74 -20.46
C LEU A 874 4.25 -30.65 -19.26
N GLN A 875 4.76 -30.31 -18.07
CA GLN A 875 4.52 -31.08 -16.84
C GLN A 875 3.03 -31.10 -16.45
N LEU A 876 2.30 -29.99 -16.66
CA LEU A 876 0.86 -29.94 -16.47
C LEU A 876 0.12 -30.83 -17.49
N ALA A 877 0.55 -30.84 -18.75
CA ALA A 877 -0.03 -31.70 -19.77
C ALA A 877 0.20 -33.19 -19.46
N GLU A 878 1.37 -33.55 -18.94
CA GLU A 878 1.66 -34.90 -18.45
C GLU A 878 0.77 -35.28 -17.25
N ALA A 879 0.66 -34.40 -16.25
CA ALA A 879 -0.19 -34.63 -15.09
C ALA A 879 -1.68 -34.74 -15.47
N PHE A 880 -2.14 -33.92 -16.41
CA PHE A 880 -3.48 -34.01 -16.98
C PHE A 880 -3.69 -35.35 -17.71
N ALA A 881 -2.73 -35.79 -18.52
CA ALA A 881 -2.81 -37.08 -19.21
C ALA A 881 -2.86 -38.26 -18.22
N GLN A 882 -2.09 -38.21 -17.13
CA GLN A 882 -2.15 -39.19 -16.05
C GLN A 882 -3.53 -39.21 -15.37
N LEU A 883 -4.14 -38.05 -15.18
CA LEU A 883 -5.46 -37.90 -14.56
C LEU A 883 -6.59 -38.48 -15.41
N VAL A 884 -6.59 -38.21 -16.73
CA VAL A 884 -7.70 -38.61 -17.62
C VAL A 884 -7.51 -39.99 -18.27
N ALA A 885 -6.27 -40.45 -18.45
CA ALA A 885 -5.93 -41.70 -19.13
C ALA A 885 -4.66 -42.33 -18.53
N PRO A 886 -4.71 -42.83 -17.28
CA PRO A 886 -3.54 -43.39 -16.61
C PRO A 886 -2.96 -44.58 -17.39
N SER A 887 -1.66 -44.55 -17.66
CA SER A 887 -0.93 -45.66 -18.30
C SER A 887 0.36 -45.96 -17.55
N ALA A 888 0.79 -47.23 -17.57
CA ALA A 888 2.01 -47.67 -16.89
C ALA A 888 3.26 -46.90 -17.38
N TRP A 889 3.28 -46.50 -18.65
CA TRP A 889 4.35 -45.69 -19.21
C TRP A 889 4.35 -44.26 -18.64
N LEU A 890 3.20 -43.57 -18.60
CA LEU A 890 3.11 -42.23 -18.02
C LEU A 890 3.46 -42.21 -16.52
N LEU A 891 3.07 -43.25 -15.77
CA LEU A 891 3.41 -43.41 -14.35
C LEU A 891 4.92 -43.65 -14.14
N SER A 892 5.60 -44.25 -15.12
CA SER A 892 7.05 -44.47 -15.05
C SER A 892 7.90 -43.20 -15.28
N LEU A 893 7.30 -42.12 -15.76
CA LEU A 893 7.97 -40.83 -15.98
C LEU A 893 7.92 -39.92 -14.74
N THR A 894 7.16 -40.31 -13.72
CA THR A 894 7.00 -39.55 -12.47
C THR A 894 7.76 -40.18 -11.33
N ASP A 895 8.25 -39.34 -10.43
CA ASP A 895 8.86 -39.79 -9.18
C ASP A 895 7.82 -40.54 -8.34
N ALA A 896 8.16 -41.74 -7.87
CA ALA A 896 7.22 -42.62 -7.17
C ALA A 896 6.79 -42.05 -5.81
N ASP A 897 7.57 -41.11 -5.26
CA ASP A 897 7.39 -40.54 -3.93
C ASP A 897 6.45 -39.32 -3.90
N VAL A 898 6.00 -38.79 -5.06
CA VAL A 898 5.12 -37.59 -5.13
C VAL A 898 3.74 -37.96 -5.67
N SER A 899 2.68 -37.65 -4.93
CA SER A 899 1.30 -37.91 -5.36
C SER A 899 0.90 -37.01 -6.53
N LEU A 900 -0.04 -37.47 -7.38
CA LEU A 900 -0.58 -36.68 -8.49
C LEU A 900 -1.21 -35.37 -8.00
N GLU A 901 -1.89 -35.42 -6.86
CA GLU A 901 -2.49 -34.26 -6.21
C GLU A 901 -1.43 -33.21 -5.85
N GLN A 902 -0.36 -33.64 -5.16
CA GLN A 902 0.74 -32.74 -4.78
C GLN A 902 1.40 -32.15 -6.02
N ARG A 903 1.65 -32.96 -7.06
CA ARG A 903 2.23 -32.50 -8.32
C ARG A 903 1.34 -31.48 -9.03
N LEU A 904 0.03 -31.73 -9.13
CA LEU A 904 -0.93 -30.80 -9.72
C LEU A 904 -0.98 -29.49 -8.93
N ARG A 905 -0.98 -29.57 -7.60
CA ARG A 905 -0.98 -28.42 -6.70
C ARG A 905 0.24 -27.54 -6.92
N GLU A 906 1.44 -28.12 -6.91
CA GLU A 906 2.70 -27.40 -7.15
C GLU A 906 2.72 -26.71 -8.53
N LEU A 907 2.32 -27.43 -9.59
CA LEU A 907 2.34 -26.91 -10.95
C LEU A 907 1.27 -25.84 -11.21
N LEU A 908 0.06 -26.02 -10.69
CA LEU A 908 -1.02 -25.04 -10.77
C LEU A 908 -0.67 -23.79 -9.97
N THR A 909 -0.15 -23.95 -8.75
CA THR A 909 0.31 -22.83 -7.91
C THR A 909 1.38 -22.04 -8.63
N ARG A 910 2.41 -22.69 -9.17
CA ARG A 910 3.46 -22.04 -9.98
C ARG A 910 2.89 -21.29 -11.19
N SER A 911 1.90 -21.88 -11.86
CA SER A 911 1.26 -21.26 -13.03
C SER A 911 0.42 -20.03 -12.65
N VAL A 912 -0.33 -20.11 -11.55
CA VAL A 912 -1.09 -18.99 -10.99
C VAL A 912 -0.13 -17.88 -10.56
N ASP A 913 0.96 -18.23 -9.88
CA ASP A 913 1.97 -17.27 -9.42
C ASP A 913 2.63 -16.50 -10.57
N GLU A 914 2.91 -17.18 -11.69
CA GLU A 914 3.54 -16.58 -12.88
C GLU A 914 2.60 -15.64 -13.63
N LEU A 915 1.28 -15.89 -13.59
CA LEU A 915 0.27 -15.15 -14.35
C LEU A 915 -0.44 -14.08 -13.52
N THR A 916 -0.49 -14.24 -12.20
CA THR A 916 -1.17 -13.29 -11.32
C THR A 916 -0.53 -11.91 -11.40
N ARG A 917 -1.33 -10.86 -11.64
CA ARG A 917 -0.92 -9.46 -11.58
C ARG A 917 -1.70 -8.79 -10.48
N SER A 918 -1.03 -8.59 -9.36
CA SER A 918 -1.51 -7.78 -8.26
C SER A 918 -1.38 -6.30 -8.67
N ILE A 919 -2.43 -5.74 -9.27
CA ILE A 919 -2.36 -4.42 -9.92
C ILE A 919 -2.07 -3.30 -8.91
N ASP A 920 -2.77 -3.31 -7.77
CA ASP A 920 -2.59 -2.27 -6.74
C ASP A 920 -1.37 -2.54 -5.85
N SER A 921 -0.88 -3.79 -5.82
CA SER A 921 0.25 -4.21 -5.00
C SER A 921 1.33 -4.87 -5.83
N VAL A 922 2.51 -4.29 -5.96
CA VAL A 922 3.59 -4.92 -6.74
C VAL A 922 4.28 -6.01 -5.89
N LYS A 923 4.12 -7.30 -6.27
CA LYS A 923 4.55 -8.51 -5.50
C LYS A 923 5.98 -8.42 -4.94
N HIS A 924 6.91 -7.86 -5.71
CA HIS A 924 8.32 -7.76 -5.31
C HIS A 924 8.73 -6.42 -4.68
N GLN A 925 8.02 -5.32 -4.95
CA GLN A 925 8.33 -4.01 -4.35
C GLN A 925 7.63 -3.80 -3.02
N ALA A 926 6.52 -4.52 -2.78
CA ALA A 926 5.81 -4.54 -1.51
C ALA A 926 6.67 -5.02 -0.34
N LYS A 927 7.80 -5.71 -0.57
CA LYS A 927 8.75 -6.07 0.50
C LYS A 927 9.86 -5.04 0.72
N THR A 928 10.18 -4.20 -0.26
CA THR A 928 11.42 -3.39 -0.27
C THR A 928 11.17 -1.89 -0.12
N VAL A 929 10.08 -1.36 -0.69
CA VAL A 929 9.80 0.08 -0.74
C VAL A 929 9.00 0.54 0.48
N THR A 930 8.06 -0.28 0.93
CA THR A 930 7.16 0.01 2.06
C THR A 930 7.68 -0.52 3.40
N VAL A 931 8.43 -1.62 3.38
CA VAL A 931 8.82 -2.38 4.57
C VAL A 931 10.25 -2.09 5.00
N GLY A 932 10.88 -1.07 4.39
CA GLY A 932 12.25 -0.62 4.65
C GLY A 932 13.11 -1.76 5.17
N THR A 933 13.47 -2.72 4.30
CA THR A 933 14.27 -3.86 4.72
C THR A 933 15.46 -3.31 5.47
N SER A 934 15.52 -3.56 6.78
CA SER A 934 16.77 -3.42 7.52
C SER A 934 17.73 -4.31 6.76
N ARG A 935 18.65 -3.70 6.01
CA ARG A 935 19.77 -4.46 5.48
C ARG A 935 20.44 -5.02 6.74
N GLY A 936 20.32 -6.32 6.96
CA GLY A 936 20.99 -7.04 8.04
C GLY A 936 22.52 -6.86 8.00
N ASP A 937 23.02 -6.22 6.94
CA ASP A 937 24.38 -5.70 6.83
C ASP A 937 24.74 -4.76 7.99
N ALA A 938 23.81 -3.98 8.56
CA ALA A 938 24.12 -3.15 9.72
C ALA A 938 24.53 -4.01 10.94
N ASP A 939 23.81 -5.12 11.18
CA ASP A 939 24.08 -6.05 12.29
C ASP A 939 25.30 -6.95 12.02
N LEU A 940 25.68 -7.15 10.75
CA LEU A 940 26.92 -7.86 10.40
C LEU A 940 28.16 -7.09 10.90
N PHE A 941 28.13 -5.76 10.95
CA PHE A 941 29.25 -4.95 11.42
C PHE A 941 29.20 -4.66 12.93
N ASP A 942 28.02 -4.76 13.56
CA ASP A 942 27.82 -4.55 15.00
C ASP A 942 28.05 -5.81 15.86
N ASN A 943 28.89 -6.72 15.35
CA ASN A 943 29.28 -7.94 16.05
C ASN A 943 30.52 -7.75 16.93
N PRO A 944 30.53 -8.17 18.21
CA PRO A 944 31.67 -7.99 19.12
C PRO A 944 32.99 -8.60 18.64
N LEU A 945 32.96 -9.75 17.94
CA LEU A 945 34.16 -10.38 17.38
C LEU A 945 34.71 -9.58 16.20
N ILE A 946 33.82 -9.04 15.37
CA ILE A 946 34.19 -8.21 14.21
C ILE A 946 34.78 -6.88 14.70
N GLN A 947 34.15 -6.22 15.68
CA GLN A 947 34.73 -5.03 16.32
C GLN A 947 36.09 -5.32 16.96
N HIS A 948 36.27 -6.51 17.56
CA HIS A 948 37.57 -6.92 18.10
C HIS A 948 38.63 -7.14 17.01
N LEU A 949 38.28 -7.79 15.90
CA LEU A 949 39.19 -7.96 14.74
C LEU A 949 39.60 -6.62 14.14
N VAL A 950 38.67 -5.67 14.04
CA VAL A 950 38.96 -4.29 13.62
C VAL A 950 39.92 -3.60 14.58
N SER A 951 39.73 -3.76 15.89
CA SER A 951 40.65 -3.21 16.90
C SER A 951 42.07 -3.81 16.81
N LEU A 952 42.20 -5.01 16.25
CA LEU A 952 43.47 -5.69 15.98
C LEU A 952 44.07 -5.31 14.61
N GLY A 953 43.44 -4.40 13.87
CA GLY A 953 43.95 -3.86 12.60
C GLY A 953 43.55 -4.65 11.35
N VAL A 954 42.55 -5.53 11.43
CA VAL A 954 42.02 -6.24 10.25
C VAL A 954 41.21 -5.26 9.39
N ASP A 955 41.52 -5.19 8.10
CA ASP A 955 40.75 -4.42 7.12
C ASP A 955 39.39 -5.09 6.89
N LEU A 956 38.30 -4.36 7.19
CA LEU A 956 36.93 -4.81 6.98
C LEU A 956 36.65 -5.18 5.52
N GLN A 957 37.30 -4.51 4.57
CA GLN A 957 37.11 -4.79 3.14
C GLN A 957 37.74 -6.13 2.71
N ALA A 958 38.62 -6.70 3.54
CA ALA A 958 39.21 -8.02 3.30
C ALA A 958 38.34 -9.18 3.83
N LEU A 959 37.30 -8.89 4.61
CA LEU A 959 36.38 -9.90 5.14
C LEU A 959 35.22 -10.10 4.16
N ASN A 960 35.17 -11.27 3.52
CA ASN A 960 34.04 -11.62 2.67
C ASN A 960 32.79 -11.95 3.51
N TYR A 961 31.62 -11.93 2.86
CA TYR A 961 30.32 -12.14 3.51
C TYR A 961 30.24 -13.46 4.30
N ALA A 962 30.77 -14.56 3.74
CA ALA A 962 30.76 -15.86 4.40
C ALA A 962 31.56 -15.87 5.72
N THR A 963 32.68 -15.14 5.76
CA THR A 963 33.47 -14.96 6.98
C THR A 963 32.74 -14.10 8.01
N LEU A 964 32.08 -13.02 7.58
CA LEU A 964 31.31 -12.14 8.47
C LEU A 964 30.13 -12.89 9.10
N ASP A 965 29.41 -13.69 8.31
CA ASP A 965 28.28 -14.49 8.79
C ASP A 965 28.73 -15.64 9.73
N ALA A 966 29.87 -16.28 9.44
CA ALA A 966 30.45 -17.28 10.35
C ALA A 966 30.87 -16.68 11.70
N LEU A 967 31.53 -15.52 11.69
CA LEU A 967 31.89 -14.79 12.91
C LEU A 967 30.65 -14.36 13.69
N ARG A 968 29.59 -13.93 12.99
CA ARG A 968 28.30 -13.62 13.60
C ARG A 968 27.72 -14.82 14.34
N ALA A 969 27.69 -15.97 13.69
CA ALA A 969 27.20 -17.22 14.28
C ALA A 969 28.03 -17.70 15.48
N TRP A 970 29.33 -17.37 15.54
CA TRP A 970 30.24 -17.82 16.60
C TRP A 970 30.28 -16.89 17.82
N ALA A 971 29.86 -15.62 17.68
CA ALA A 971 29.88 -14.65 18.77
C ALA A 971 29.14 -15.09 20.04
N PRO A 972 27.93 -15.71 19.98
CA PRO A 972 27.24 -16.20 21.17
C PRO A 972 27.99 -17.35 21.87
N VAL A 973 28.70 -18.18 21.10
CA VAL A 973 29.47 -19.33 21.61
C VAL A 973 30.72 -18.85 22.37
N LEU A 974 31.35 -17.78 21.90
CA LEU A 974 32.56 -17.22 22.52
C LEU A 974 32.26 -16.29 23.71
N ALA A 975 31.05 -15.74 23.80
CA ALA A 975 30.62 -14.88 24.90
C ALA A 975 30.48 -15.61 26.26
N THR A 976 30.41 -16.95 26.26
CA THR A 976 30.23 -17.76 27.48
C THR A 976 31.35 -18.80 27.62
N PRO A 977 32.56 -18.42 28.09
CA PRO A 977 33.64 -19.39 28.21
C PRO A 977 33.35 -20.38 29.35
N MET A 978 32.93 -21.59 28.97
CA MET A 978 32.68 -22.73 29.87
C MET A 978 33.98 -23.36 30.43
N GLY A 979 35.14 -22.97 29.90
CA GLY A 979 36.47 -23.49 30.25
C GLY A 979 37.49 -23.21 29.15
N ALA A 980 38.75 -23.57 29.38
CA ALA A 980 39.82 -23.44 28.39
C ALA A 980 40.64 -24.73 28.28
N THR A 981 41.04 -25.10 27.06
CA THR A 981 42.00 -26.18 26.82
C THR A 981 43.25 -25.60 26.16
N ARG A 982 44.40 -25.81 26.80
CA ARG A 982 45.69 -25.33 26.30
C ARG A 982 46.38 -26.43 25.52
N TYR A 983 46.61 -26.19 24.23
CA TYR A 983 47.41 -27.07 23.38
C TYR A 983 48.78 -26.45 23.11
N ARG A 984 49.79 -27.30 22.90
CA ARG A 984 51.12 -26.91 22.41
C ARG A 984 51.23 -27.38 20.97
N PHE A 985 51.41 -26.46 20.04
CA PHE A 985 51.81 -26.82 18.67
C PHE A 985 53.30 -27.13 18.65
N SER A 986 53.66 -28.31 18.13
CA SER A 986 54.99 -28.62 17.65
C SER A 986 54.92 -28.81 16.15
N GLU A 987 55.64 -28.00 15.39
CA GLU A 987 55.79 -28.19 13.95
C GLU A 987 56.62 -29.46 13.70
N GLU A 988 55.95 -30.58 13.46
CA GLU A 988 56.53 -31.65 12.65
C GLU A 988 55.67 -31.85 11.40
N GLN A 989 56.25 -31.38 10.29
CA GLN A 989 55.97 -31.77 8.91
C GLN A 989 54.64 -31.33 8.29
N GLY A 990 54.63 -30.08 7.82
CA GLY A 990 54.63 -29.85 6.37
C GLY A 990 53.36 -30.20 5.58
N THR A 991 52.18 -29.84 6.09
CA THR A 991 51.02 -29.65 5.20
C THR A 991 50.29 -28.36 5.60
N PRO A 992 49.98 -27.44 4.67
CA PRO A 992 49.32 -26.17 5.00
C PRO A 992 47.85 -26.41 5.37
N ALA A 993 47.38 -25.63 6.34
CA ALA A 993 46.00 -25.54 6.78
C ALA A 993 45.07 -24.99 5.70
#